data_AF-A0AAY4B0J0-F1
#
_entry.id   AF-A0AAY4B0J0-F1
#
_cell.length_a   1.000
_cell.length_b   1.000
_cell.length_c   1.000
_cell.angle_alpha   90.00
_cell.angle_beta   90.00
_cell.angle_gamma   90.00
#
_symmetry.space_group_name_H-M   'P 1'
#
loop_
_entity.id
_entity.type
_entity.pdbx_description
1 polymer ?
#
loop_
_entity_poly.entity_id
_entity_poly.type
_entity_poly.pdbx_seq_one_letter_code
_entity_poly.pdbx_strand_id
1 'polypeptide(L)'
;MRQSVFVCVLQKSMRFRHDATVWAAKQQILCTLTQSMRDVMNYGLFQPAVDGRESGFLDEECLLRDHPLPTSKGVPTLEFRYKSRVYRQPGVNEKQIAKLHTQENLRKFMEHIQQHQLEKIRRMLEKGLDPNYHDPQTGETPLTLAAHLDNMVEIITVLKDGGAHLDFRSRDGLTALHKAVQSKNQVALKVLLELGSSPDYKDSQSLTPLYHTVLVGGDPTCCELLLRSRASVACHDENGWHEVHQACRYGHVQHLEHLLFYGANMSVQNASGNTALHICALYKQENCARVLLVRGANKEVKNYRGQSPFQVIQCKNNVFVFYSVILVPFREVPTCVPERRPSPRSTLAAPRVLLRSNSDNNLSVNICRPTARSRSPSPFPATSTLRGLSPRRPQQMQNSPNGTVKTMGRGSHVARPCPSREHLPGPETPGSKRKLYSAVPGRHYVVVKSYQPQAEGEIALHKNDRVKVLSVGEGGFWEGSARGNVGWFPAECVEEIPSKATEDRTCKSPLETNDMLTKLFRHYTVGSYDSFDASSDCVIDEKTVVLQKKDNEGFGFVLRGAKADTPIEEFTPTPAFPALQYLESVDEGGVAWKAGLRTGDFLIEVNQDNVVKVGHKQVVNMIRHGGNHLVIKVVTVSRNLDPDDTARKKGKVGYISFSCLILHAVTYS
;
A
#
# COMPACT_ATOMS: atom_id res chain seq x y z
N MET A 1 -22.51 9.04 33.36
CA MET A 1 -23.17 7.76 33.03
C MET A 1 -22.24 6.61 33.40
N ARG A 2 -22.72 5.38 33.60
CA ARG A 2 -21.83 4.21 33.77
C ARG A 2 -21.30 3.81 32.40
N GLN A 3 -19.99 3.80 32.18
CA GLN A 3 -19.39 3.23 30.98
C GLN A 3 -19.51 1.70 31.05
N SER A 4 -20.51 1.16 30.37
CA SER A 4 -20.74 -0.29 30.32
C SER A 4 -19.87 -0.89 29.21
N VAL A 5 -18.67 -1.35 29.58
CA VAL A 5 -17.78 -2.06 28.64
C VAL A 5 -18.38 -3.43 28.30
N PHE A 6 -19.21 -3.44 27.27
CA PHE A 6 -19.65 -4.68 26.61
C PHE A 6 -18.46 -5.27 25.86
N VAL A 7 -17.79 -6.25 26.48
CA VAL A 7 -16.81 -7.09 25.79
C VAL A 7 -17.57 -8.08 24.92
N CYS A 8 -17.64 -7.85 23.62
CA CYS A 8 -18.17 -8.85 22.69
C CYS A 8 -17.10 -9.93 22.45
N VAL A 9 -17.07 -10.94 23.32
CA VAL A 9 -16.17 -12.10 23.24
C VAL A 9 -16.55 -12.97 22.04
N LEU A 10 -16.04 -12.62 20.87
CA LEU A 10 -16.31 -13.33 19.62
C LEU A 10 -15.06 -14.11 19.23
N GLN A 11 -15.18 -15.45 19.29
CA GLN A 11 -14.11 -16.38 18.94
C GLN A 11 -14.17 -16.72 17.45
N LYS A 12 -13.15 -16.36 16.68
CA LYS A 12 -13.06 -16.68 15.24
C LYS A 12 -11.80 -17.48 14.92
N SER A 13 -11.88 -18.37 13.93
CA SER A 13 -10.73 -19.13 13.43
C SER A 13 -10.35 -18.60 12.04
N MET A 14 -9.07 -18.32 11.82
CA MET A 14 -8.57 -17.67 10.60
C MET A 14 -7.24 -18.29 10.16
N ARG A 15 -6.99 -18.29 8.85
CA ARG A 15 -5.70 -18.70 8.28
C ARG A 15 -4.97 -17.47 7.75
N PHE A 16 -3.72 -17.31 8.13
CA PHE A 16 -2.84 -16.27 7.63
C PHE A 16 -1.65 -16.90 6.89
N ARG A 17 -1.08 -16.15 5.93
CA ARG A 17 0.13 -16.58 5.21
C ARG A 17 1.31 -16.47 6.17
N HIS A 18 2.19 -17.48 6.20
CA HIS A 18 3.34 -17.54 7.12
C HIS A 18 4.40 -16.44 6.85
N ASP A 19 4.32 -15.78 5.70
CA ASP A 19 5.15 -14.65 5.26
C ASP A 19 4.40 -13.29 5.28
N ALA A 20 3.19 -13.23 5.85
CA ALA A 20 2.48 -11.96 6.03
C ALA A 20 3.03 -11.16 7.23
N THR A 21 3.03 -9.83 7.12
CA THR A 21 3.20 -8.93 8.26
C THR A 21 2.00 -8.99 9.21
N VAL A 22 2.23 -8.64 10.47
CA VAL A 22 1.18 -8.44 11.48
C VAL A 22 0.14 -7.42 10.99
N TRP A 23 0.57 -6.36 10.28
CA TRP A 23 -0.31 -5.40 9.61
C TRP A 23 -1.23 -6.07 8.58
N ALA A 24 -0.70 -6.91 7.68
CA ALA A 24 -1.51 -7.62 6.70
C ALA A 24 -2.50 -8.60 7.36
N ALA A 25 -2.09 -9.25 8.46
CA ALA A 25 -2.98 -10.09 9.26
C ALA A 25 -4.10 -9.28 9.94
N LYS A 26 -3.77 -8.12 10.51
CA LYS A 26 -4.73 -7.14 11.04
C LYS A 26 -5.73 -6.70 9.95
N GLN A 27 -5.27 -6.31 8.77
CA GLN A 27 -6.17 -5.94 7.66
C GLN A 27 -7.11 -7.09 7.27
N GLN A 28 -6.60 -8.32 7.14
CA GLN A 28 -7.42 -9.50 6.87
C GLN A 28 -8.47 -9.75 7.98
N ILE A 29 -8.11 -9.55 9.25
CA ILE A 29 -9.06 -9.59 10.38
C ILE A 29 -10.15 -8.55 10.21
N LEU A 30 -9.79 -7.29 9.95
CA LEU A 30 -10.73 -6.18 9.84
C LEU A 30 -11.74 -6.39 8.71
N CYS A 31 -11.31 -6.83 7.53
CA CYS A 31 -12.21 -7.22 6.42
C CYS A 31 -13.11 -8.43 6.77
N THR A 32 -12.78 -9.18 7.82
CA THR A 32 -13.49 -10.39 8.29
C THR A 32 -14.41 -10.09 9.48
N LEU A 33 -14.45 -8.85 9.99
CA LEU A 33 -15.37 -8.41 11.06
C LEU A 33 -16.66 -7.84 10.44
N THR A 34 -17.79 -8.46 10.75
CA THR A 34 -19.13 -7.96 10.39
C THR A 34 -19.66 -6.90 11.37
N GLN A 35 -18.96 -6.64 12.47
CA GLN A 35 -19.35 -5.67 13.50
C GLN A 35 -18.64 -4.31 13.27
N SER A 36 -19.41 -3.22 13.37
CA SER A 36 -18.90 -1.85 13.31
C SER A 36 -18.12 -1.46 14.58
N MET A 37 -16.84 -1.80 14.62
CA MET A 37 -15.95 -1.32 15.68
C MET A 37 -15.64 0.18 15.51
N ARG A 38 -15.53 0.90 16.62
CA ARG A 38 -15.00 2.28 16.66
C ARG A 38 -13.49 2.25 16.87
N ASP A 39 -12.80 3.26 16.32
CA ASP A 39 -11.34 3.41 16.38
C ASP A 39 -10.57 2.14 15.99
N VAL A 40 -10.95 1.58 14.84
CA VAL A 40 -10.48 0.30 14.30
C VAL A 40 -8.94 0.25 14.17
N MET A 41 -8.32 1.40 13.88
CA MET A 41 -6.89 1.52 13.64
C MET A 41 -6.04 1.36 14.92
N ASN A 42 -6.61 1.63 16.11
CA ASN A 42 -5.94 1.45 17.39
C ASN A 42 -6.24 0.09 18.05
N TYR A 43 -6.84 -0.86 17.34
CA TYR A 43 -6.78 -2.28 17.72
C TYR A 43 -5.47 -2.91 17.22
N GLY A 44 -4.93 -3.86 17.98
CA GLY A 44 -3.73 -4.62 17.65
C GLY A 44 -3.87 -6.10 17.97
N LEU A 45 -3.03 -6.92 17.34
CA LEU A 45 -2.85 -8.31 17.72
C LEU A 45 -2.01 -8.37 19.00
N PHE A 46 -2.54 -9.05 20.02
CA PHE A 46 -1.94 -9.17 21.34
C PHE A 46 -1.64 -10.64 21.64
N GLN A 47 -0.39 -10.93 22.00
CA GLN A 47 0.03 -12.25 22.45
C GLN A 47 -0.17 -12.34 23.98
N PRO A 48 -1.05 -13.23 24.46
CA PRO A 48 -1.23 -13.45 25.90
C PRO A 48 0.02 -14.08 26.53
N ALA A 49 0.14 -13.94 27.86
CA ALA A 49 1.26 -14.50 28.62
C ALA A 49 1.07 -16.02 28.77
N VAL A 50 1.95 -16.78 28.14
CA VAL A 50 1.91 -18.25 28.10
C VAL A 50 3.33 -18.79 28.32
N ASP A 51 3.45 -19.89 29.08
CA ASP A 51 4.70 -20.60 29.35
C ASP A 51 5.86 -19.68 29.80
N GLY A 52 5.55 -18.72 30.68
CA GLY A 52 6.51 -17.78 31.28
C GLY A 52 6.92 -16.60 30.38
N ARG A 53 6.34 -16.45 29.19
CA ARG A 53 6.61 -15.29 28.31
C ARG A 53 5.77 -14.08 28.72
N GLU A 54 6.37 -12.89 28.71
CA GLU A 54 5.64 -11.63 28.89
C GLU A 54 4.62 -11.44 27.76
N SER A 55 3.42 -10.99 28.10
CA SER A 55 2.39 -10.59 27.13
C SER A 55 2.71 -9.23 26.50
N GLY A 56 2.20 -9.02 25.28
CA GLY A 56 2.38 -7.75 24.57
C GLY A 56 1.69 -7.70 23.23
N PHE A 57 1.59 -6.50 22.65
CA PHE A 57 1.17 -6.33 21.27
C PHE A 57 2.29 -6.76 20.31
N LEU A 58 1.89 -7.34 19.18
CA LEU A 58 2.78 -7.62 18.06
C LEU A 58 3.04 -6.32 17.28
N ASP A 59 4.29 -6.12 16.84
CA ASP A 59 4.70 -4.97 16.01
C ASP A 59 4.07 -5.11 14.61
N GLU A 60 3.42 -4.06 14.11
CA GLU A 60 2.66 -4.09 12.85
C GLU A 60 3.53 -4.46 11.63
N GLU A 61 4.82 -4.12 11.64
CA GLU A 61 5.73 -4.42 10.51
C GLU A 61 6.48 -5.75 10.63
N CYS A 62 6.46 -6.42 11.79
CA CYS A 62 7.06 -7.76 11.92
C CYS A 62 6.27 -8.83 11.16
N LEU A 63 6.93 -9.91 10.76
CA LEU A 63 6.27 -11.05 10.11
C LEU A 63 5.69 -11.99 11.17
N LEU A 64 4.52 -12.57 10.92
CA LEU A 64 3.85 -13.48 11.87
C LEU A 64 4.76 -14.64 12.34
N ARG A 65 5.68 -15.11 11.48
CA ARG A 65 6.64 -16.18 11.78
C ARG A 65 7.71 -15.80 12.79
N ASP A 66 8.01 -14.51 12.93
CA ASP A 66 9.07 -14.01 13.82
C ASP A 66 8.57 -13.99 15.29
N HIS A 67 7.28 -14.24 15.50
CA HIS A 67 6.61 -14.41 16.78
C HIS A 67 6.29 -15.90 17.05
N PRO A 68 7.24 -16.71 17.53
CA PRO A 68 7.01 -18.14 17.78
C PRO A 68 5.98 -18.36 18.89
N LEU A 69 4.77 -18.76 18.49
CA LEU A 69 3.64 -19.04 19.37
C LEU A 69 3.76 -20.44 20.01
N PRO A 70 3.41 -20.59 21.30
CA PRO A 70 3.53 -21.86 22.01
C PRO A 70 2.56 -22.91 21.45
N THR A 71 3.10 -23.98 20.88
CA THR A 71 2.34 -25.08 20.24
C THR A 71 1.82 -26.11 21.26
N SER A 72 1.89 -25.81 22.55
CA SER A 72 1.67 -26.75 23.67
C SER A 72 0.23 -27.26 23.80
N LYS A 73 -0.75 -26.62 23.15
CA LYS A 73 -2.16 -27.08 23.08
C LYS A 73 -2.78 -26.92 21.68
N GLY A 74 -2.01 -27.26 20.64
CA GLY A 74 -2.51 -27.29 19.26
C GLY A 74 -2.41 -25.95 18.55
N VAL A 75 -3.53 -25.44 18.03
CA VAL A 75 -3.56 -24.27 17.15
C VAL A 75 -3.30 -22.98 17.94
N PRO A 76 -2.40 -22.08 17.49
CA PRO A 76 -2.08 -20.86 18.24
C PRO A 76 -3.25 -19.88 18.35
N THR A 77 -3.30 -19.18 19.49
CA THR A 77 -4.31 -18.17 19.84
C THR A 77 -3.72 -16.77 19.87
N LEU A 78 -4.49 -15.76 19.47
CA LEU A 78 -4.16 -14.34 19.64
C LEU A 78 -5.40 -13.56 20.09
N GLU A 79 -5.21 -12.51 20.87
CA GLU A 79 -6.30 -11.59 21.24
C GLU A 79 -6.28 -10.40 20.26
N PHE A 80 -7.46 -9.93 19.82
CA PHE A 80 -7.57 -8.67 19.09
C PHE A 80 -8.15 -7.61 20.03
N ARG A 81 -7.30 -6.66 20.43
CA ARG A 81 -7.52 -5.76 21.57
C ARG A 81 -7.21 -4.32 21.21
N TYR A 82 -7.95 -3.40 21.83
CA TYR A 82 -7.60 -1.98 21.85
C TYR A 82 -6.22 -1.78 22.51
N LYS A 83 -5.39 -0.91 21.95
CA LYS A 83 -4.01 -0.64 22.41
C LYS A 83 -3.95 0.19 23.69
N SER A 84 -4.41 -0.38 24.81
CA SER A 84 -4.18 0.16 26.15
C SER A 84 -2.74 -0.07 26.62
N ARG A 85 -2.29 0.68 27.63
CA ARG A 85 -1.02 0.46 28.33
C ARG A 85 -0.93 -0.97 28.86
N VAL A 86 0.22 -1.62 28.63
CA VAL A 86 0.52 -2.96 29.14
C VAL A 86 1.26 -2.87 30.46
N TYR A 87 0.58 -3.15 31.57
CA TYR A 87 1.15 -3.10 32.92
C TYR A 87 1.87 -4.41 33.25
N ARG A 88 3.18 -4.35 33.54
CA ARG A 88 4.01 -5.54 33.85
C ARG A 88 3.94 -6.01 35.31
N GLN A 89 3.32 -5.25 36.22
CA GLN A 89 3.31 -5.55 37.65
C GLN A 89 2.02 -6.30 38.05
N PRO A 90 2.11 -7.49 38.67
CA PRO A 90 0.94 -8.12 39.30
C PRO A 90 0.56 -7.33 40.56
N GLY A 91 -0.68 -6.83 40.62
CA GLY A 91 -1.16 -5.98 41.74
C GLY A 91 -1.65 -4.58 41.35
N VAL A 92 -1.84 -4.30 40.06
CA VAL A 92 -2.43 -3.04 39.58
C VAL A 92 -3.81 -2.81 40.20
N ASN A 93 -3.97 -1.71 40.93
CA ASN A 93 -5.23 -1.35 41.57
C ASN A 93 -6.17 -0.67 40.56
N GLU A 94 -7.05 -1.45 39.94
CA GLU A 94 -8.05 -0.98 38.96
C GLU A 94 -8.88 0.21 39.47
N LYS A 95 -9.24 0.23 40.77
CA LYS A 95 -10.02 1.31 41.39
C LYS A 95 -9.22 2.62 41.52
N GLN A 96 -7.89 2.55 41.54
CA GLN A 96 -7.01 3.71 41.44
C GLN A 96 -6.89 4.18 39.99
N ILE A 97 -6.71 3.26 39.04
CA ILE A 97 -6.67 3.56 37.60
C ILE A 97 -7.97 4.23 37.15
N ALA A 98 -9.14 3.72 37.53
CA ALA A 98 -10.43 4.32 37.19
C ALA A 98 -10.59 5.77 37.70
N LYS A 99 -9.94 6.13 38.82
CA LYS A 99 -9.91 7.51 39.34
C LYS A 99 -8.95 8.43 38.55
N LEU A 100 -7.93 7.88 37.90
CA LEU A 100 -7.03 8.63 37.02
C LEU A 100 -7.65 8.90 35.64
N HIS A 101 -8.50 7.98 35.15
CA HIS A 101 -9.14 8.08 33.83
C HIS A 101 -10.49 8.81 33.85
N THR A 102 -10.67 9.77 34.75
CA THR A 102 -11.79 10.72 34.65
C THR A 102 -11.48 11.74 33.55
N GLN A 103 -12.51 12.16 32.81
CA GLN A 103 -12.36 13.10 31.68
C GLN A 103 -11.57 14.37 32.06
N GLU A 104 -11.78 14.90 33.26
CA GLU A 104 -11.08 16.09 33.76
C GLU A 104 -9.59 15.82 34.10
N ASN A 105 -9.24 14.61 34.55
CA ASN A 105 -7.84 14.25 34.77
C ASN A 105 -7.10 13.98 33.44
N LEU A 106 -7.79 13.41 32.45
CA LEU A 106 -7.25 13.23 31.10
C LEU A 106 -7.07 14.58 30.37
N ARG A 107 -8.01 15.52 30.54
CA ARG A 107 -7.88 16.90 30.06
C ARG A 107 -6.69 17.61 30.72
N LYS A 108 -6.54 17.50 32.04
CA LYS A 108 -5.39 18.05 32.79
C LYS A 108 -4.05 17.44 32.35
N PHE A 109 -4.00 16.17 31.99
CA PHE A 109 -2.77 15.54 31.49
C PHE A 109 -2.34 16.12 30.13
N MET A 110 -3.28 16.34 29.20
CA MET A 110 -3.02 17.05 27.93
C MET A 110 -2.58 18.49 28.17
N GLU A 111 -3.24 19.20 29.10
CA GLU A 111 -2.87 20.56 29.50
C GLU A 111 -1.45 20.62 30.09
N HIS A 112 -1.04 19.61 30.87
CA HIS A 112 0.33 19.51 31.40
C HIS A 112 1.37 19.24 30.31
N ILE A 113 1.04 18.51 29.25
CA ILE A 113 1.90 18.33 28.06
C ILE A 113 2.05 19.67 27.33
N GLN A 114 0.94 20.36 27.03
CA GLN A 114 0.95 21.67 26.38
C GLN A 114 1.70 22.74 27.19
N GLN A 115 1.70 22.65 28.53
CA GLN A 115 2.42 23.54 29.44
C GLN A 115 3.87 23.06 29.76
N HIS A 116 4.39 22.03 29.08
CA HIS A 116 5.73 21.45 29.29
C HIS A 116 6.02 20.94 30.73
N GLN A 117 5.00 20.53 31.48
CA GLN A 117 5.10 20.22 32.92
C GLN A 117 5.54 18.77 33.18
N LEU A 118 6.76 18.43 32.73
CA LEU A 118 7.38 17.10 32.82
C LEU A 118 7.16 16.39 34.16
N GLU A 119 7.45 17.07 35.28
CA GLU A 119 7.34 16.50 36.62
C GLU A 119 5.89 16.27 37.08
N LYS A 120 4.87 16.81 36.42
CA LYS A 120 3.47 16.41 36.67
C LYS A 120 3.09 15.21 35.79
N ILE A 121 3.49 15.23 34.53
CA ILE A 121 3.30 14.15 33.55
C ILE A 121 3.88 12.83 34.11
N ARG A 122 5.14 12.87 34.56
CA ARG A 122 5.84 11.73 35.17
C ARG A 122 5.08 11.14 36.35
N ARG A 123 4.70 11.96 37.34
CA ARG A 123 3.95 11.54 38.54
C ARG A 123 2.53 11.03 38.24
N MET A 124 1.93 11.37 37.09
CA MET A 124 0.64 10.81 36.66
C MET A 124 0.83 9.44 35.98
N LEU A 125 1.89 9.28 35.17
CA LEU A 125 2.26 8.00 34.55
C LEU A 125 2.75 6.97 35.59
N GLU A 126 3.51 7.39 36.61
CA GLU A 126 3.95 6.56 37.75
C GLU A 126 2.76 6.05 38.57
N LYS A 127 1.71 6.86 38.74
CA LYS A 127 0.46 6.46 39.42
C LYS A 127 -0.39 5.46 38.63
N GLY A 128 -0.04 5.20 37.37
CA GLY A 128 -0.70 4.23 36.50
C GLY A 128 -1.64 4.81 35.44
N LEU A 129 -1.58 6.11 35.11
CA LEU A 129 -2.34 6.68 33.98
C LEU A 129 -1.93 6.02 32.66
N ASP A 130 -2.90 5.69 31.81
CA ASP A 130 -2.70 5.20 30.45
C ASP A 130 -2.65 6.39 29.48
N PRO A 131 -1.52 6.63 28.78
CA PRO A 131 -1.43 7.70 27.79
C PRO A 131 -2.05 7.36 26.42
N ASN A 132 -2.64 6.17 26.24
CA ASN A 132 -3.20 5.72 24.96
C ASN A 132 -4.71 6.04 24.87
N TYR A 133 -5.04 7.33 24.72
CA TYR A 133 -6.42 7.82 24.57
C TYR A 133 -6.49 9.02 23.63
N HIS A 134 -7.70 9.38 23.20
CA HIS A 134 -7.99 10.63 22.48
C HIS A 134 -8.55 11.69 23.43
N ASP A 135 -8.05 12.92 23.32
CA ASP A 135 -8.73 14.09 23.88
C ASP A 135 -10.08 14.32 23.16
N PRO A 136 -11.21 14.46 23.87
CA PRO A 136 -12.52 14.61 23.24
C PRO A 136 -12.71 15.88 22.39
N GLN A 137 -11.89 16.93 22.58
CA GLN A 137 -12.03 18.20 21.87
C GLN A 137 -11.21 18.22 20.57
N THR A 138 -9.93 17.87 20.67
CA THR A 138 -8.96 17.92 19.56
C THR A 138 -8.87 16.62 18.77
N GLY A 139 -9.22 15.47 19.37
CA GLY A 139 -8.95 14.15 18.79
C GLY A 139 -7.47 13.73 18.85
N GLU A 140 -6.60 14.55 19.44
CA GLU A 140 -5.18 14.24 19.63
C GLU A 140 -4.95 13.26 20.78
N THR A 141 -3.80 12.61 20.75
CA THR A 141 -3.28 11.75 21.80
C THR A 141 -2.17 12.48 22.56
N PRO A 142 -1.85 12.10 23.81
CA PRO A 142 -0.68 12.59 24.52
C PRO A 142 0.63 12.58 23.68
N LEU A 143 0.85 11.52 22.90
CA LEU A 143 2.07 11.35 22.11
C LEU A 143 2.05 12.15 20.81
N THR A 144 0.90 12.27 20.12
CA THR A 144 0.77 13.09 18.92
C THR A 144 0.81 14.59 19.23
N LEU A 145 0.23 15.03 20.35
CA LEU A 145 0.37 16.39 20.85
C LEU A 145 1.83 16.72 21.18
N ALA A 146 2.53 15.81 21.87
CA ALA A 146 3.96 15.98 22.17
C ALA A 146 4.83 15.98 20.89
N ALA A 147 4.46 15.23 19.85
CA ALA A 147 5.16 15.22 18.56
C ALA A 147 4.87 16.47 17.69
N HIS A 148 3.71 17.09 17.86
CA HIS A 148 3.34 18.32 17.17
C HIS A 148 4.10 19.54 17.72
N LEU A 149 4.31 19.60 19.03
CA LEU A 149 4.92 20.75 19.73
C LEU A 149 6.47 20.68 19.78
N ASP A 150 7.11 21.85 19.76
CA ASP A 150 8.58 21.97 19.74
C ASP A 150 9.25 21.61 21.08
N ASN A 151 10.51 21.17 21.00
CA ASN A 151 11.38 20.85 22.15
C ASN A 151 10.85 19.77 23.13
N MET A 152 9.86 18.98 22.74
CA MET A 152 9.19 17.97 23.57
C MET A 152 9.98 16.65 23.78
N VAL A 153 11.30 16.63 23.54
CA VAL A 153 12.13 15.41 23.57
C VAL A 153 11.94 14.59 24.85
N GLU A 154 12.09 15.23 26.01
CA GLU A 154 11.98 14.56 27.30
C GLU A 154 10.55 14.04 27.55
N ILE A 155 9.52 14.79 27.16
CA ILE A 155 8.11 14.39 27.29
C ILE A 155 7.80 13.19 26.38
N ILE A 156 8.32 13.15 25.16
CA ILE A 156 8.18 12.00 24.24
C ILE A 156 8.83 10.75 24.86
N THR A 157 10.03 10.85 25.44
CA THR A 157 10.68 9.72 26.13
C THR A 157 9.88 9.26 27.35
N VAL A 158 9.41 10.17 28.20
CA VAL A 158 8.64 9.87 29.42
C VAL A 158 7.26 9.30 29.09
N LEU A 159 6.60 9.73 28.02
CA LEU A 159 5.34 9.13 27.56
C LEU A 159 5.53 7.68 27.11
N LYS A 160 6.57 7.40 26.30
CA LYS A 160 6.88 6.06 25.81
C LYS A 160 7.29 5.11 26.95
N ASP A 161 8.17 5.54 27.84
CA ASP A 161 8.54 4.76 29.03
C ASP A 161 7.37 4.64 30.02
N GLY A 162 6.47 5.62 30.02
CA GLY A 162 5.15 5.59 30.65
C GLY A 162 4.12 4.66 29.97
N GLY A 163 4.47 3.99 28.88
CA GLY A 163 3.63 3.00 28.21
C GLY A 163 2.76 3.51 27.06
N ALA A 164 3.09 4.66 26.45
CA ALA A 164 2.50 5.08 25.18
C ALA A 164 3.01 4.22 24.01
N HIS A 165 2.09 3.71 23.19
CA HIS A 165 2.42 2.98 21.96
C HIS A 165 2.80 3.95 20.85
N LEU A 166 3.94 3.70 20.19
CA LEU A 166 4.49 4.58 19.15
C LEU A 166 3.66 4.59 17.85
N ASP A 167 2.83 3.56 17.66
CA ASP A 167 1.93 3.36 16.53
C ASP A 167 0.46 3.68 16.84
N PHE A 168 0.20 4.28 18.01
CA PHE A 168 -1.11 4.79 18.38
C PHE A 168 -1.44 6.04 17.54
N ARG A 169 -2.69 6.12 17.09
CA ARG A 169 -3.15 7.06 16.06
C ARG A 169 -4.15 8.05 16.64
N SER A 170 -4.07 9.32 16.23
CA SER A 170 -5.09 10.34 16.50
C SER A 170 -6.45 9.93 15.90
N ARG A 171 -7.51 10.68 16.23
CA ARG A 171 -8.83 10.53 15.62
C ARG A 171 -8.82 10.65 14.08
N ASP A 172 -7.82 11.32 13.51
CA ASP A 172 -7.59 11.45 12.07
C ASP A 172 -6.98 10.18 11.44
N GLY A 173 -6.48 9.25 12.27
CA GLY A 173 -5.69 8.09 11.87
C GLY A 173 -4.17 8.32 11.85
N LEU A 174 -3.69 9.50 12.24
CA LEU A 174 -2.28 9.90 12.14
C LEU A 174 -1.47 9.48 13.37
N THR A 175 -0.33 8.79 13.19
CA THR A 175 0.61 8.48 14.30
C THR A 175 1.45 9.70 14.69
N ALA A 176 2.19 9.60 15.81
CA ALA A 176 3.11 10.63 16.27
C ALA A 176 4.17 11.01 15.21
N LEU A 177 4.67 10.07 14.41
CA LEU A 177 5.59 10.36 13.29
C LEU A 177 4.95 11.25 12.23
N HIS A 178 3.69 11.00 11.87
CA HIS A 178 2.97 11.83 10.89
C HIS A 178 2.81 13.27 11.39
N LYS A 179 2.44 13.45 12.66
CA LYS A 179 2.24 14.77 13.27
C LYS A 179 3.56 15.55 13.40
N ALA A 180 4.68 14.86 13.67
CA ALA A 180 6.04 15.45 13.63
C ALA A 180 6.47 15.86 12.20
N VAL A 181 6.08 15.11 11.16
CA VAL A 181 6.28 15.52 9.77
C VAL A 181 5.44 16.76 9.44
N GLN A 182 4.17 16.78 9.85
CA GLN A 182 3.25 17.90 9.59
C GLN A 182 3.66 19.20 10.29
N SER A 183 4.19 19.14 11.52
CA SER A 183 4.78 20.30 12.21
C SER A 183 6.20 20.64 11.74
N LYS A 184 6.81 19.83 10.86
CA LYS A 184 8.22 19.93 10.42
C LYS A 184 9.23 19.76 11.57
N ASN A 185 8.80 19.17 12.69
CA ASN A 185 9.61 18.97 13.89
C ASN A 185 10.56 17.78 13.72
N GLN A 186 11.70 18.05 13.08
CA GLN A 186 12.81 17.12 12.84
C GLN A 186 13.34 16.48 14.14
N VAL A 187 13.28 17.21 15.27
CA VAL A 187 13.81 16.77 16.56
C VAL A 187 12.90 15.69 17.16
N ALA A 188 11.58 15.94 17.21
CA ALA A 188 10.60 14.92 17.61
C ALA A 188 10.61 13.71 16.66
N LEU A 189 10.70 13.94 15.35
CA LEU A 189 10.79 12.89 14.34
C LEU A 189 11.99 11.97 14.58
N LYS A 190 13.18 12.56 14.75
CA LYS A 190 14.42 11.82 15.05
C LYS A 190 14.29 11.03 16.36
N VAL A 191 13.75 11.64 17.42
CA VAL A 191 13.60 10.98 18.72
C VAL A 191 12.62 9.80 18.66
N LEU A 192 11.49 9.94 17.96
CA LEU A 192 10.53 8.84 17.76
C LEU A 192 11.18 7.65 17.03
N LEU A 193 11.94 7.90 15.96
CA LEU A 193 12.72 6.88 15.26
C LEU A 193 13.80 6.27 16.17
N GLU A 194 14.52 7.08 16.96
CA GLU A 194 15.50 6.61 17.95
C GLU A 194 14.89 5.87 19.14
N LEU A 195 13.58 5.99 19.40
CA LEU A 195 12.86 5.21 20.39
C LEU A 195 12.28 3.90 19.84
N GLY A 196 12.32 3.69 18.52
CA GLY A 196 11.92 2.45 17.85
C GLY A 196 10.63 2.54 17.03
N SER A 197 10.15 3.74 16.66
CA SER A 197 9.02 3.86 15.73
C SER A 197 9.41 3.36 14.33
N SER A 198 8.56 2.56 13.69
CA SER A 198 8.73 2.24 12.27
C SER A 198 8.45 3.48 11.40
N PRO A 199 9.31 3.80 10.41
CA PRO A 199 9.06 4.90 9.49
C PRO A 199 7.89 4.64 8.52
N ASP A 200 7.41 3.39 8.42
CA ASP A 200 6.41 2.93 7.45
C ASP A 200 4.98 2.79 8.00
N TYR A 201 4.74 3.20 9.26
CA TYR A 201 3.40 3.21 9.84
C TYR A 201 2.39 3.89 8.92
N LYS A 202 1.22 3.26 8.75
CA LYS A 202 0.18 3.76 7.83
C LYS A 202 -0.93 4.52 8.54
N ASP A 203 -1.35 5.65 7.96
CA ASP A 203 -2.50 6.44 8.41
C ASP A 203 -3.86 5.85 7.96
N SER A 204 -4.95 6.61 8.16
CA SER A 204 -6.32 6.24 7.75
C SER A 204 -6.50 6.15 6.23
N GLN A 205 -5.66 6.82 5.44
CA GLN A 205 -5.64 6.77 3.97
C GLN A 205 -4.60 5.76 3.44
N SER A 206 -3.99 4.97 4.34
CA SER A 206 -2.88 4.03 4.10
C SER A 206 -1.54 4.67 3.68
N LEU A 207 -1.41 5.99 3.85
CA LEU A 207 -0.23 6.78 3.53
C LEU A 207 0.82 6.67 4.65
N THR A 208 2.10 6.89 4.32
CA THR A 208 3.23 6.86 5.27
C THR A 208 3.69 8.28 5.68
N PRO A 209 4.45 8.44 6.78
CA PRO A 209 5.10 9.70 7.13
C PRO A 209 5.95 10.27 5.98
N LEU A 210 6.60 9.41 5.19
CA LEU A 210 7.38 9.82 4.03
C LEU A 210 6.49 10.49 2.97
N TYR A 211 5.32 9.92 2.67
CA TYR A 211 4.34 10.53 1.77
C TYR A 211 3.85 11.89 2.28
N HIS A 212 3.66 12.05 3.59
CA HIS A 212 3.29 13.35 4.17
C HIS A 212 4.39 14.42 4.00
N THR A 213 5.68 14.05 3.91
CA THR A 213 6.75 15.05 3.67
C THR A 213 6.56 15.79 2.34
N VAL A 214 6.15 15.09 1.28
CA VAL A 214 5.93 15.68 -0.05
C VAL A 214 4.57 16.38 -0.22
N LEU A 215 3.64 16.21 0.73
CA LEU A 215 2.43 17.03 0.83
C LEU A 215 2.66 18.34 1.59
N VAL A 216 3.54 18.30 2.60
CA VAL A 216 3.81 19.39 3.55
C VAL A 216 4.94 20.32 3.10
N GLY A 217 5.95 19.76 2.42
CA GLY A 217 7.02 20.49 1.73
C GLY A 217 7.93 21.36 2.62
N GLY A 218 8.78 22.15 1.96
CA GLY A 218 9.78 22.99 2.62
C GLY A 218 11.11 22.26 2.82
N ASP A 219 11.62 22.26 4.05
CA ASP A 219 12.91 21.65 4.41
C ASP A 219 12.90 20.13 4.18
N PRO A 220 13.80 19.58 3.32
CA PRO A 220 13.89 18.15 3.05
C PRO A 220 14.40 17.29 4.22
N THR A 221 14.89 17.88 5.32
CA THR A 221 15.54 17.13 6.41
C THR A 221 14.62 16.09 7.06
N CYS A 222 13.30 16.33 7.14
CA CYS A 222 12.34 15.30 7.59
C CYS A 222 12.28 14.10 6.62
N CYS A 223 12.30 14.36 5.32
CA CYS A 223 12.34 13.34 4.27
C CYS A 223 13.66 12.56 4.32
N GLU A 224 14.80 13.25 4.45
CA GLU A 224 16.11 12.59 4.57
C GLU A 224 16.22 11.73 5.84
N LEU A 225 15.70 12.18 7.00
CA LEU A 225 15.70 11.39 8.24
C LEU A 225 14.90 10.09 8.10
N LEU A 226 13.74 10.13 7.45
CA LEU A 226 12.92 8.94 7.17
C LEU A 226 13.61 7.99 6.19
N LEU A 227 14.18 8.52 5.11
CA LEU A 227 14.92 7.73 4.12
C LEU A 227 16.20 7.10 4.71
N ARG A 228 16.95 7.82 5.55
CA ARG A 228 18.08 7.29 6.32
C ARG A 228 17.67 6.19 7.29
N SER A 229 16.46 6.24 7.84
CA SER A 229 15.89 5.16 8.68
C SER A 229 15.23 4.03 7.89
N ARG A 230 15.43 4.00 6.56
CA ARG A 230 14.94 2.98 5.61
C ARG A 230 13.42 2.97 5.37
N ALA A 231 12.76 4.13 5.42
CA ALA A 231 11.38 4.26 4.96
C ALA A 231 11.20 3.68 3.53
N SER A 232 10.11 2.96 3.31
CA SER A 232 9.75 2.44 1.98
C SER A 232 9.33 3.56 1.04
N VAL A 233 9.82 3.51 -0.20
CA VAL A 233 9.66 4.58 -1.22
C VAL A 233 8.77 4.12 -2.38
N ALA A 234 7.62 3.56 -2.00
CA ALA A 234 6.63 2.96 -2.87
C ALA A 234 5.19 3.14 -2.35
N CYS A 235 4.97 4.13 -1.47
CA CYS A 235 3.66 4.47 -0.96
C CYS A 235 2.90 5.31 -2.00
N HIS A 236 1.63 4.97 -2.24
CA HIS A 236 0.77 5.70 -3.15
C HIS A 236 -0.63 5.93 -2.56
N ASP A 237 -1.30 6.98 -3.02
CA ASP A 237 -2.71 7.22 -2.69
C ASP A 237 -3.69 6.36 -3.52
N GLU A 238 -4.99 6.54 -3.26
CA GLU A 238 -6.10 5.88 -3.96
C GLU A 238 -6.11 6.13 -5.48
N ASN A 239 -5.45 7.20 -5.94
CA ASN A 239 -5.32 7.55 -7.36
C ASN A 239 -4.01 7.00 -7.97
N GLY A 240 -3.24 6.21 -7.23
CA GLY A 240 -1.94 5.67 -7.62
C GLY A 240 -0.81 6.70 -7.66
N TRP A 241 -0.99 7.90 -7.08
CA TRP A 241 0.09 8.88 -7.02
C TRP A 241 1.07 8.48 -5.94
N HIS A 242 2.30 8.21 -6.36
CA HIS A 242 3.42 7.92 -5.46
C HIS A 242 4.08 9.23 -4.94
N GLU A 243 5.00 9.14 -3.98
CA GLU A 243 5.71 10.29 -3.38
C GLU A 243 6.33 11.19 -4.46
N VAL A 244 6.99 10.58 -5.45
CA VAL A 244 7.60 11.27 -6.60
C VAL A 244 6.59 12.06 -7.44
N HIS A 245 5.32 11.62 -7.51
CA HIS A 245 4.28 12.34 -8.25
C HIS A 245 3.84 13.60 -7.49
N GLN A 246 3.67 13.53 -6.16
CA GLN A 246 3.33 14.72 -5.37
C GLN A 246 4.50 15.72 -5.31
N ALA A 247 5.74 15.25 -5.16
CA ALA A 247 6.93 16.13 -5.26
C ALA A 247 7.01 16.84 -6.63
N CYS A 248 6.64 16.14 -7.72
CA CYS A 248 6.56 16.69 -9.07
C CYS A 248 5.33 17.57 -9.35
N ARG A 249 4.33 17.57 -8.46
CA ARG A 249 3.14 18.45 -8.50
C ARG A 249 3.43 19.78 -7.81
N TYR A 250 3.94 19.71 -6.59
CA TYR A 250 4.22 20.88 -5.74
C TYR A 250 5.60 21.52 -5.99
N GLY A 251 6.43 20.92 -6.84
CA GLY A 251 7.73 21.49 -7.23
C GLY A 251 8.83 21.30 -6.19
N HIS A 252 8.73 20.26 -5.36
CA HIS A 252 9.64 20.01 -4.23
C HIS A 252 10.92 19.30 -4.70
N VAL A 253 11.76 20.05 -5.44
CA VAL A 253 12.98 19.55 -6.12
C VAL A 253 13.89 18.74 -5.18
N GLN A 254 14.19 19.27 -3.99
CA GLN A 254 15.08 18.59 -3.03
C GLN A 254 14.48 17.29 -2.50
N HIS A 255 13.17 17.28 -2.20
CA HIS A 255 12.49 16.04 -1.79
C HIS A 255 12.53 15.00 -2.91
N LEU A 256 12.29 15.41 -4.16
CA LEU A 256 12.42 14.55 -5.33
C LEU A 256 13.85 14.00 -5.48
N GLU A 257 14.88 14.83 -5.31
CA GLU A 257 16.28 14.36 -5.39
C GLU A 257 16.63 13.35 -4.30
N HIS A 258 16.17 13.53 -3.07
CA HIS A 258 16.33 12.51 -2.02
C HIS A 258 15.55 11.22 -2.35
N LEU A 259 14.27 11.31 -2.75
CA LEU A 259 13.48 10.13 -3.13
C LEU A 259 14.18 9.32 -4.24
N LEU A 260 14.65 9.98 -5.29
CA LEU A 260 15.38 9.35 -6.39
C LEU A 260 16.73 8.77 -5.96
N PHE A 261 17.44 9.40 -5.00
CA PHE A 261 18.69 8.89 -4.46
C PHE A 261 18.50 7.59 -3.68
N TYR A 262 17.45 7.51 -2.86
CA TYR A 262 17.09 6.31 -2.10
C TYR A 262 16.29 5.28 -2.93
N GLY A 263 16.24 5.42 -4.26
CA GLY A 263 15.77 4.39 -5.18
C GLY A 263 14.31 4.49 -5.64
N ALA A 264 13.63 5.63 -5.44
CA ALA A 264 12.28 5.83 -5.96
C ALA A 264 12.23 5.66 -7.49
N ASN A 265 11.26 4.90 -7.97
CA ASN A 265 11.12 4.64 -9.40
C ASN A 265 10.58 5.88 -10.15
N MET A 266 11.26 6.30 -11.23
CA MET A 266 10.82 7.40 -12.10
C MET A 266 9.73 7.00 -13.10
N SER A 267 9.58 5.70 -13.39
CA SER A 267 8.72 5.17 -14.44
C SER A 267 7.36 4.66 -13.94
N VAL A 268 7.07 4.75 -12.63
CA VAL A 268 5.72 4.43 -12.13
C VAL A 268 4.69 5.36 -12.78
N GLN A 269 3.49 4.82 -13.00
CA GLN A 269 2.36 5.51 -13.59
C GLN A 269 1.22 5.52 -12.57
N ASN A 270 0.56 6.66 -12.40
CA ASN A 270 -0.67 6.75 -11.62
C ASN A 270 -1.88 6.18 -12.38
N ALA A 271 -3.09 6.23 -11.79
CA ALA A 271 -4.31 5.69 -12.40
C ALA A 271 -4.72 6.32 -13.75
N SER A 272 -4.08 7.42 -14.18
CA SER A 272 -4.25 8.02 -15.52
C SER A 272 -3.15 7.65 -16.52
N GLY A 273 -2.20 6.78 -16.15
CA GLY A 273 -1.01 6.47 -16.94
C GLY A 273 0.06 7.56 -16.88
N ASN A 274 -0.11 8.62 -16.09
CA ASN A 274 0.86 9.71 -16.02
C ASN A 274 2.03 9.30 -15.12
N THR A 275 3.25 9.39 -15.64
CA THR A 275 4.50 9.30 -14.85
C THR A 275 4.82 10.64 -14.18
N ALA A 276 5.78 10.65 -13.24
CA ALA A 276 6.29 11.88 -12.62
C ALA A 276 6.65 12.99 -13.63
N LEU A 277 7.20 12.63 -14.79
CA LEU A 277 7.54 13.59 -15.86
C LEU A 277 6.30 14.19 -16.56
N HIS A 278 5.21 13.43 -16.70
CA HIS A 278 3.91 13.96 -17.14
C HIS A 278 3.33 14.94 -16.10
N ILE A 279 3.56 14.71 -14.80
CA ILE A 279 3.11 15.62 -13.74
C ILE A 279 3.90 16.94 -13.80
N CYS A 280 5.22 16.90 -13.99
CA CYS A 280 6.01 18.12 -14.20
C CYS A 280 5.52 18.91 -15.44
N ALA A 281 5.24 18.21 -16.54
CA ALA A 281 4.67 18.80 -17.75
C ALA A 281 3.30 19.46 -17.51
N LEU A 282 2.45 18.86 -16.68
CA LEU A 282 1.11 19.35 -16.35
C LEU A 282 1.13 20.58 -15.42
N TYR A 283 1.98 20.57 -14.38
CA TYR A 283 2.06 21.61 -13.34
C TYR A 283 3.18 22.65 -13.57
N LYS A 284 3.81 22.66 -14.75
CA LYS A 284 4.89 23.59 -15.15
C LYS A 284 6.17 23.49 -14.30
N GLN A 285 6.42 22.36 -13.65
CA GLN A 285 7.52 22.17 -12.69
C GLN A 285 8.86 21.85 -13.39
N GLU A 286 9.42 22.86 -14.06
CA GLU A 286 10.68 22.78 -14.83
C GLU A 286 11.85 22.18 -14.04
N ASN A 287 12.08 22.62 -12.79
CA ASN A 287 13.23 22.14 -12.02
C ASN A 287 13.12 20.63 -11.70
N CYS A 288 11.93 20.14 -11.36
CA CYS A 288 11.68 18.70 -11.16
C CYS A 288 11.82 17.91 -12.47
N ALA A 289 11.33 18.44 -13.59
CA ALA A 289 11.53 17.85 -14.91
C ALA A 289 13.01 17.74 -15.31
N ARG A 290 13.81 18.80 -15.05
CA ARG A 290 15.25 18.80 -15.31
C ARG A 290 15.97 17.72 -14.49
N VAL A 291 15.64 17.59 -13.20
CA VAL A 291 16.16 16.50 -12.36
C VAL A 291 15.81 15.13 -12.95
N LEU A 292 14.53 14.88 -13.26
CA LEU A 292 14.08 13.61 -13.84
C LEU A 292 14.83 13.26 -15.14
N LEU A 293 14.97 14.21 -16.07
CA LEU A 293 15.71 13.99 -17.33
C LEU A 293 17.20 13.72 -17.08
N VAL A 294 17.84 14.48 -16.18
CA VAL A 294 19.25 14.26 -15.80
C VAL A 294 19.46 12.89 -15.15
N ARG A 295 18.46 12.33 -14.46
CA ARG A 295 18.51 10.96 -13.93
C ARG A 295 18.11 9.87 -14.95
N GLY A 296 17.67 10.25 -16.15
CA GLY A 296 17.34 9.30 -17.23
C GLY A 296 15.86 8.89 -17.31
N ALA A 297 14.93 9.67 -16.77
CA ALA A 297 13.50 9.42 -16.93
C ALA A 297 13.08 9.42 -18.41
N ASN A 298 12.36 8.37 -18.83
CA ASN A 298 11.96 8.21 -20.23
C ASN A 298 10.87 9.23 -20.64
N LYS A 299 11.23 10.14 -21.55
CA LYS A 299 10.36 11.19 -22.11
C LYS A 299 9.36 10.72 -23.19
N GLU A 300 9.47 9.47 -23.65
CA GLU A 300 8.62 8.92 -24.72
C GLU A 300 7.50 8.00 -24.18
N VAL A 301 7.43 7.76 -22.86
CA VAL A 301 6.32 7.04 -22.22
C VAL A 301 5.01 7.76 -22.49
N LYS A 302 3.93 7.03 -22.77
CA LYS A 302 2.59 7.59 -22.99
C LYS A 302 1.66 7.29 -21.82
N ASN A 303 0.81 8.24 -21.47
CA ASN A 303 -0.30 8.04 -20.55
C ASN A 303 -1.48 7.30 -21.21
N TYR A 304 -2.54 7.00 -20.46
CA TYR A 304 -3.70 6.26 -20.98
C TYR A 304 -4.55 7.06 -21.99
N ARG A 305 -4.21 8.33 -22.24
CA ARG A 305 -4.76 9.15 -23.34
C ARG A 305 -3.87 9.14 -24.59
N GLY A 306 -2.83 8.31 -24.62
CA GLY A 306 -1.87 8.21 -25.71
C GLY A 306 -0.87 9.37 -25.81
N GLN A 307 -0.89 10.30 -24.85
CA GLN A 307 -0.05 11.50 -24.84
C GLN A 307 1.28 11.23 -24.16
N SER A 308 2.39 11.71 -24.73
CA SER A 308 3.68 11.80 -24.05
C SER A 308 3.77 13.05 -23.16
N PRO A 309 4.74 13.15 -22.22
CA PRO A 309 4.99 14.36 -21.44
C PRO A 309 5.12 15.62 -22.31
N PHE A 310 5.76 15.50 -23.49
CA PHE A 310 5.96 16.64 -24.40
C PHE A 310 4.63 17.09 -25.04
N GLN A 311 3.76 16.16 -25.40
CA GLN A 311 2.42 16.49 -25.88
C GLN A 311 1.56 17.11 -24.77
N VAL A 312 1.73 16.70 -23.51
CA VAL A 312 1.07 17.35 -22.36
C VAL A 312 1.52 18.81 -22.17
N ILE A 313 2.81 19.13 -22.38
CA ILE A 313 3.32 20.51 -22.41
C ILE A 313 2.59 21.34 -23.49
N GLN A 314 2.54 20.82 -24.72
CA GLN A 314 1.89 21.49 -25.85
C GLN A 314 0.39 21.73 -25.58
N CYS A 315 -0.34 20.70 -25.13
CA CYS A 315 -1.77 20.81 -24.77
C CYS A 315 -2.06 21.75 -23.57
N LYS A 316 -1.04 22.20 -22.83
CA LYS A 316 -1.16 23.14 -21.71
C LYS A 316 -0.61 24.54 -22.01
N ASN A 317 -0.20 24.79 -23.26
CA ASN A 317 0.46 26.01 -23.72
C ASN A 317 1.63 26.41 -22.79
N ASN A 318 2.48 25.43 -22.48
CA ASN A 318 3.65 25.62 -21.64
C ASN A 318 4.87 25.93 -22.51
N VAL A 319 5.56 27.03 -22.21
CA VAL A 319 6.80 27.47 -22.89
C VAL A 319 8.01 26.60 -22.50
N PHE A 320 7.84 25.67 -21.56
CA PHE A 320 8.88 24.78 -21.07
C PHE A 320 9.29 23.74 -22.11
N VAL A 321 10.59 23.58 -22.34
CA VAL A 321 11.16 22.62 -23.30
C VAL A 321 12.03 21.60 -22.58
N PHE A 322 11.79 20.31 -22.86
CA PHE A 322 12.66 19.22 -22.42
C PHE A 322 13.98 19.21 -23.21
N TYR A 323 14.93 20.06 -22.83
CA TYR A 323 16.28 20.04 -23.39
C TYR A 323 16.96 18.69 -23.15
N SER A 324 17.75 18.22 -24.13
CA SER A 324 18.55 17.00 -24.02
C SER A 324 19.74 17.22 -23.09
N VAL A 325 19.55 16.89 -21.81
CA VAL A 325 20.59 16.96 -20.77
C VAL A 325 21.44 15.69 -20.74
N ILE A 326 22.70 15.81 -20.32
CA ILE A 326 23.60 14.66 -20.12
C ILE A 326 23.10 13.84 -18.92
N LEU A 327 23.09 12.51 -19.07
CA LEU A 327 22.73 11.56 -18.01
C LEU A 327 23.76 11.60 -16.87
N VAL A 328 23.32 11.93 -15.65
CA VAL A 328 24.15 11.95 -14.44
C VAL A 328 23.61 10.90 -13.45
N PRO A 329 24.13 9.65 -13.48
CA PRO A 329 23.80 8.65 -12.47
C PRO A 329 24.34 9.08 -11.10
N PHE A 330 23.70 8.62 -10.03
CA PHE A 330 24.26 8.76 -8.68
C PHE A 330 25.58 8.01 -8.58
N ARG A 331 26.63 8.67 -8.09
CA ARG A 331 27.97 8.09 -7.86
C ARG A 331 28.20 7.68 -6.40
N GLU A 332 27.34 8.16 -5.51
CA GLU A 332 27.34 7.87 -4.08
C GLU A 332 26.28 6.80 -3.78
N VAL A 333 26.45 6.07 -2.68
CA VAL A 333 25.49 5.07 -2.19
C VAL A 333 24.70 5.66 -1.01
N PRO A 334 23.38 5.41 -0.89
CA PRO A 334 22.60 5.97 0.22
C PRO A 334 23.06 5.48 1.59
N THR A 335 23.31 6.43 2.50
CA THR A 335 23.77 6.16 3.87
C THR A 335 22.60 5.83 4.79
N CYS A 336 22.14 4.58 4.75
CA CYS A 336 21.13 4.07 5.68
C CYS A 336 21.73 3.81 7.07
N VAL A 337 20.97 4.13 8.12
CA VAL A 337 21.32 3.80 9.51
C VAL A 337 21.41 2.26 9.65
N PRO A 338 22.43 1.71 10.34
CA PRO A 338 22.52 0.28 10.58
C PRO A 338 21.32 -0.20 11.42
N GLU A 339 20.75 -1.31 10.99
CA GLU A 339 19.53 -1.89 11.53
C GLU A 339 19.67 -2.20 13.02
N ARG A 340 18.87 -1.50 13.84
CA ARG A 340 18.68 -1.88 15.24
C ARG A 340 17.84 -3.15 15.26
N ARG A 341 18.51 -4.31 15.24
CA ARG A 341 17.87 -5.61 15.52
C ARG A 341 16.96 -5.46 16.75
N PRO A 342 15.73 -6.02 16.75
CA PRO A 342 14.94 -6.10 17.98
C PRO A 342 15.82 -6.73 19.06
N SER A 343 15.81 -6.16 20.26
CA SER A 343 16.79 -6.51 21.28
C SER A 343 16.75 -8.01 21.56
N PRO A 344 17.87 -8.75 21.42
CA PRO A 344 17.86 -10.16 21.74
C PRO A 344 17.55 -10.31 23.22
N ARG A 345 16.36 -10.85 23.55
CA ARG A 345 15.97 -11.18 24.93
C ARG A 345 17.11 -11.98 25.55
N SER A 346 17.55 -11.57 26.74
CA SER A 346 18.83 -11.98 27.33
C SER A 346 19.02 -13.50 27.33
N THR A 347 19.88 -13.97 26.44
CA THR A 347 20.35 -15.35 26.37
C THR A 347 21.88 -15.35 26.38
N LEU A 348 22.47 -16.03 27.36
CA LEU A 348 23.91 -15.98 27.66
C LEU A 348 24.76 -16.75 26.63
N ALA A 349 25.05 -16.10 25.50
CA ALA A 349 26.05 -16.55 24.53
C ALA A 349 26.71 -15.36 23.81
N ALA A 350 27.97 -15.07 24.14
CA ALA A 350 28.72 -13.97 23.54
C ALA A 350 29.60 -14.44 22.37
N PRO A 351 29.36 -14.00 21.12
CA PRO A 351 30.31 -14.19 20.03
C PRO A 351 31.43 -13.13 20.14
N ARG A 352 32.68 -13.56 20.29
CA ARG A 352 33.84 -12.65 20.26
C ARG A 352 34.08 -12.19 18.83
N VAL A 353 33.89 -10.90 18.56
CA VAL A 353 34.35 -10.25 17.32
C VAL A 353 35.83 -9.90 17.49
N LEU A 354 36.68 -10.38 16.58
CA LEU A 354 38.04 -9.87 16.40
C LEU A 354 38.07 -8.99 15.15
N LEU A 355 38.41 -7.71 15.31
CA LEU A 355 38.83 -6.86 14.20
C LEU A 355 40.20 -7.32 13.71
N ARG A 356 40.38 -7.37 12.39
CA ARG A 356 41.63 -6.95 11.71
C ARG A 356 41.30 -6.25 10.39
N SER A 357 42.20 -5.37 9.97
CA SER A 357 42.00 -4.37 8.92
C SER A 357 42.54 -4.80 7.55
N ASN A 358 42.15 -4.06 6.51
CA ASN A 358 42.62 -4.24 5.13
C ASN A 358 44.10 -3.84 4.95
N SER A 359 44.79 -4.48 4.01
CA SER A 359 45.93 -3.93 3.24
C SER A 359 46.06 -4.70 1.92
N ASP A 360 46.68 -4.07 0.91
CA ASP A 360 46.33 -4.26 -0.51
C ASP A 360 47.06 -5.35 -1.33
N ASN A 361 46.48 -5.61 -2.50
CA ASN A 361 47.10 -5.91 -3.81
C ASN A 361 47.86 -7.22 -4.10
N ASN A 362 47.35 -7.91 -5.14
CA ASN A 362 48.06 -8.63 -6.21
C ASN A 362 49.18 -9.65 -5.86
N LEU A 363 48.85 -10.93 -6.05
CA LEU A 363 49.36 -11.66 -7.22
C LEU A 363 48.37 -12.75 -7.68
N SER A 364 48.71 -13.51 -8.72
CA SER A 364 47.77 -14.29 -9.54
C SER A 364 48.09 -15.81 -9.61
N VAL A 365 47.23 -16.55 -10.34
CA VAL A 365 47.44 -17.90 -10.92
C VAL A 365 46.99 -19.13 -10.09
N ASN A 366 45.97 -19.80 -10.65
CA ASN A 366 45.60 -21.23 -10.66
C ASN A 366 45.25 -22.05 -9.40
N ILE A 367 43.98 -22.50 -9.38
CA ILE A 367 43.55 -23.91 -9.47
C ILE A 367 44.38 -24.95 -8.68
N CYS A 368 43.82 -25.45 -7.56
CA CYS A 368 43.47 -26.87 -7.45
C CYS A 368 42.57 -27.23 -6.24
N ARG A 369 41.72 -28.24 -6.45
CA ARG A 369 41.00 -29.07 -5.46
C ARG A 369 41.36 -30.54 -5.83
N PRO A 370 41.10 -31.57 -5.01
CA PRO A 370 40.54 -31.61 -3.66
C PRO A 370 41.29 -32.57 -2.69
N THR A 371 40.63 -32.94 -1.59
CA THR A 371 40.83 -34.13 -0.72
C THR A 371 41.93 -34.08 0.35
N ALA A 372 41.92 -34.92 1.40
CA ALA A 372 40.87 -35.46 2.30
C ALA A 372 41.56 -36.38 3.35
N ARG A 373 40.92 -36.64 4.51
CA ARG A 373 41.39 -37.55 5.61
C ARG A 373 42.61 -37.01 6.38
N SER A 374 42.58 -36.82 7.70
CA SER A 374 42.55 -37.77 8.85
C SER A 374 43.89 -38.49 9.06
N ARG A 375 44.40 -38.74 10.30
CA ARG A 375 43.75 -38.82 11.63
C ARG A 375 44.53 -38.11 12.77
N SER A 376 43.84 -38.02 13.91
CA SER A 376 44.26 -37.80 15.31
C SER A 376 45.18 -38.91 15.89
N PRO A 377 45.57 -38.98 17.20
CA PRO A 377 45.28 -38.08 18.36
C PRO A 377 46.43 -37.81 19.41
N SER A 378 46.21 -36.79 20.28
CA SER A 378 46.61 -36.74 21.74
C SER A 378 48.10 -36.78 22.18
N PRO A 379 48.45 -36.59 23.49
CA PRO A 379 47.67 -36.06 24.65
C PRO A 379 48.30 -34.88 25.43
N PHE A 380 47.52 -34.40 26.40
CA PHE A 380 47.77 -33.59 27.64
C PHE A 380 49.09 -33.82 28.41
N PRO A 381 49.44 -33.04 29.48
CA PRO A 381 48.69 -31.97 30.20
C PRO A 381 49.47 -30.61 30.16
N ALA A 382 49.60 -29.69 31.14
CA ALA A 382 49.18 -29.54 32.54
C ALA A 382 49.20 -28.04 33.02
N THR A 383 48.57 -27.75 34.17
CA THR A 383 48.91 -26.75 35.25
C THR A 383 49.45 -25.33 34.94
N SER A 384 49.14 -24.25 35.70
CA SER A 384 48.20 -24.02 36.83
C SER A 384 48.19 -22.51 37.23
N THR A 385 47.32 -22.13 38.19
CA THR A 385 47.48 -21.01 39.16
C THR A 385 47.58 -19.55 38.65
N LEU A 386 47.24 -18.49 39.42
CA LEU A 386 46.21 -18.23 40.46
C LEU A 386 46.18 -16.71 40.74
N ARG A 387 45.06 -16.16 41.25
CA ARG A 387 44.86 -14.73 41.68
C ARG A 387 44.97 -13.70 40.53
N GLY A 388 44.43 -12.47 40.65
CA GLY A 388 43.48 -11.95 41.65
C GLY A 388 43.68 -10.46 41.97
N LEU A 389 42.56 -9.77 42.24
CA LEU A 389 42.41 -8.38 42.73
C LEU A 389 42.54 -7.21 41.73
N SER A 390 41.53 -6.33 41.82
CA SER A 390 41.45 -4.94 41.30
C SER A 390 41.82 -3.95 42.44
N PRO A 391 41.45 -2.65 42.46
CA PRO A 391 41.07 -1.67 41.41
C PRO A 391 41.79 -0.29 41.55
N ARG A 392 41.57 0.67 40.61
CA ARG A 392 41.15 2.08 40.90
C ARG A 392 41.03 3.02 39.67
N ARG A 393 40.30 4.13 39.88
CA ARG A 393 40.15 5.40 39.12
C ARG A 393 40.87 6.53 39.93
N PRO A 394 41.05 7.84 39.53
CA PRO A 394 40.10 8.72 38.80
C PRO A 394 40.72 9.88 37.93
N GLN A 395 39.95 11.00 37.74
CA GLN A 395 40.29 12.35 37.20
C GLN A 395 40.42 12.49 35.65
N GLN A 396 39.89 13.52 34.94
CA GLN A 396 39.84 15.01 35.03
C GLN A 396 41.16 15.71 34.62
N MET A 397 41.23 16.81 33.84
CA MET A 397 40.25 17.76 33.23
C MET A 397 40.74 18.17 31.78
N GLN A 398 40.52 19.31 31.06
CA GLN A 398 39.89 20.64 31.25
C GLN A 398 39.25 21.22 29.93
N ASN A 399 39.60 22.43 29.44
CA ASN A 399 38.81 23.29 28.50
C ASN A 399 39.64 23.97 27.36
N SER A 400 39.02 24.20 26.17
CA SER A 400 38.91 25.44 25.31
C SER A 400 40.07 26.45 25.04
N PRO A 401 40.00 27.44 24.09
CA PRO A 401 39.25 27.59 22.79
C PRO A 401 40.02 28.30 21.59
N ASN A 402 39.32 28.54 20.46
CA ASN A 402 39.51 29.57 19.37
C ASN A 402 40.67 29.51 18.33
N GLY A 403 40.43 29.96 17.07
CA GLY A 403 41.50 30.10 16.04
C GLY A 403 41.21 30.34 14.52
N THR A 404 40.29 31.23 14.13
CA THR A 404 40.13 31.97 12.82
C THR A 404 40.75 31.52 11.45
N VAL A 405 39.86 31.33 10.46
CA VAL A 405 39.89 31.58 8.98
C VAL A 405 41.19 32.01 8.25
N LYS A 406 41.45 31.42 7.06
CA LYS A 406 42.08 32.09 5.88
C LYS A 406 41.49 31.62 4.53
N THR A 407 41.61 32.46 3.49
CA THR A 407 41.09 32.29 2.13
C THR A 407 42.14 32.66 1.08
N MET A 408 42.27 31.89 -0.01
CA MET A 408 42.90 32.16 -1.35
C MET A 408 42.88 30.82 -2.13
N GLY A 409 43.02 30.71 -3.46
CA GLY A 409 43.17 31.68 -4.56
C GLY A 409 43.15 30.94 -5.92
N ARG A 410 42.99 31.65 -7.06
CA ARG A 410 42.84 31.05 -8.40
C ARG A 410 44.16 30.49 -8.99
N GLY A 411 44.05 29.53 -9.90
CA GLY A 411 45.04 29.17 -10.93
C GLY A 411 44.35 28.69 -12.21
N SER A 412 44.89 29.03 -13.38
CA SER A 412 44.28 28.78 -14.72
C SER A 412 45.35 28.42 -15.77
N HIS A 413 44.90 27.94 -16.95
CA HIS A 413 45.70 27.52 -18.12
C HIS A 413 46.41 26.16 -17.90
N VAL A 414 46.76 25.36 -18.92
CA VAL A 414 46.93 25.61 -20.38
C VAL A 414 46.14 24.56 -21.21
N ALA A 415 45.76 24.89 -22.45
CA ALA A 415 45.15 23.97 -23.42
C ALA A 415 46.05 23.74 -24.65
N ARG A 416 46.03 22.53 -25.24
CA ARG A 416 46.49 22.19 -26.62
C ARG A 416 45.88 20.85 -27.07
N PRO A 417 45.91 20.45 -28.36
CA PRO A 417 44.67 20.07 -29.04
C PRO A 417 44.64 18.64 -29.63
N CYS A 418 43.47 18.28 -30.18
CA CYS A 418 43.23 17.03 -30.91
C CYS A 418 44.00 16.94 -32.24
N PRO A 419 44.32 15.74 -32.72
CA PRO A 419 44.44 15.41 -34.13
C PRO A 419 43.13 14.78 -34.67
N SER A 420 42.70 15.19 -35.86
CA SER A 420 41.58 14.58 -36.59
C SER A 420 42.02 13.27 -37.28
N ARG A 421 41.06 12.38 -37.58
CA ARG A 421 41.22 11.37 -38.65
C ARG A 421 39.89 11.11 -39.35
N GLU A 422 39.95 10.86 -40.65
CA GLU A 422 38.80 10.96 -41.56
C GLU A 422 38.17 9.60 -41.91
N HIS A 423 36.92 9.70 -42.41
CA HIS A 423 36.14 8.75 -43.21
C HIS A 423 36.70 7.36 -43.56
N LEU A 424 35.85 6.34 -43.34
CA LEU A 424 35.34 5.44 -44.39
C LEU A 424 34.00 4.80 -43.93
N PRO A 425 33.02 4.52 -44.82
CA PRO A 425 31.66 4.11 -44.40
C PRO A 425 31.30 2.62 -44.62
N GLY A 426 30.29 2.15 -43.88
CA GLY A 426 29.46 0.97 -44.19
C GLY A 426 29.51 -0.18 -43.16
N PRO A 427 28.65 -1.20 -43.29
CA PRO A 427 27.38 -1.27 -44.05
C PRO A 427 26.14 -1.20 -43.13
N GLU A 428 24.94 -1.15 -43.71
CA GLU A 428 23.68 -1.17 -42.94
C GLU A 428 23.37 -2.56 -42.34
N THR A 429 22.80 -2.59 -41.12
CA THR A 429 22.18 -3.79 -40.54
C THR A 429 20.75 -3.46 -40.07
N PRO A 430 19.69 -4.05 -40.68
CA PRO A 430 18.32 -3.58 -40.47
C PRO A 430 17.67 -4.10 -39.17
N GLY A 431 17.45 -3.20 -38.22
CA GLY A 431 16.33 -3.18 -37.27
C GLY A 431 15.99 -4.48 -36.51
N SER A 432 16.56 -4.66 -35.31
CA SER A 432 16.11 -5.64 -34.31
C SER A 432 14.69 -5.31 -33.78
N LYS A 433 13.66 -5.77 -34.50
CA LYS A 433 12.25 -5.59 -34.12
C LYS A 433 11.90 -6.38 -32.85
N ARG A 434 11.37 -5.71 -31.83
CA ARG A 434 10.64 -6.35 -30.72
C ARG A 434 9.15 -5.99 -30.80
N LYS A 435 8.34 -6.84 -31.45
CA LYS A 435 6.87 -6.85 -31.36
C LYS A 435 6.43 -7.88 -30.31
N LEU A 436 6.26 -7.44 -29.07
CA LEU A 436 5.51 -8.12 -27.99
C LEU A 436 4.94 -6.98 -27.12
N TYR A 437 3.64 -6.70 -27.03
CA TYR A 437 2.45 -7.43 -27.47
C TYR A 437 1.58 -6.57 -28.41
N SER A 438 0.83 -7.19 -29.34
CA SER A 438 -0.26 -6.53 -30.10
C SER A 438 -1.38 -7.47 -30.54
N ALA A 439 -1.45 -8.68 -29.97
CA ALA A 439 -2.56 -9.61 -30.17
C ALA A 439 -3.59 -9.41 -29.05
N VAL A 440 -4.85 -9.23 -29.42
CA VAL A 440 -5.99 -9.29 -28.50
C VAL A 440 -6.98 -10.30 -29.07
N PRO A 441 -7.26 -11.43 -28.38
CA PRO A 441 -8.27 -12.40 -28.78
C PRO A 441 -9.60 -11.74 -29.15
N GLY A 442 -10.24 -12.21 -30.22
CA GLY A 442 -11.47 -11.67 -30.77
C GLY A 442 -11.31 -10.51 -31.77
N ARG A 443 -10.15 -9.85 -31.87
CA ARG A 443 -9.91 -8.79 -32.86
C ARG A 443 -9.70 -9.31 -34.28
N HIS A 444 -9.95 -8.43 -35.25
CA HIS A 444 -9.77 -8.68 -36.67
C HIS A 444 -8.50 -7.99 -37.19
N TYR A 445 -7.67 -8.76 -37.90
CA TYR A 445 -6.39 -8.34 -38.47
C TYR A 445 -6.42 -8.56 -39.99
N VAL A 446 -5.53 -7.89 -40.73
CA VAL A 446 -5.35 -8.10 -42.18
C VAL A 446 -4.06 -8.88 -42.42
N VAL A 447 -4.13 -9.87 -43.32
CA VAL A 447 -2.97 -10.62 -43.79
C VAL A 447 -2.07 -9.73 -44.65
N VAL A 448 -0.87 -9.41 -44.17
CA VAL A 448 0.14 -8.65 -44.91
C VAL A 448 1.07 -9.58 -45.72
N LYS A 449 1.21 -10.85 -45.31
CA LYS A 449 1.95 -11.90 -46.02
C LYS A 449 1.12 -13.17 -46.15
N SER A 450 1.01 -13.73 -47.35
CA SER A 450 0.41 -15.07 -47.52
C SER A 450 1.20 -16.16 -46.79
N TYR A 451 0.52 -17.21 -46.35
CA TYR A 451 1.09 -18.38 -45.69
C TYR A 451 0.45 -19.67 -46.23
N GLN A 452 1.22 -20.75 -46.29
CA GLN A 452 0.74 -22.10 -46.61
C GLN A 452 1.09 -23.01 -45.43
N PRO A 453 0.15 -23.88 -44.99
CA PRO A 453 0.35 -24.72 -43.82
C PRO A 453 1.47 -25.73 -44.05
N GLN A 454 2.32 -25.91 -43.03
CA GLN A 454 3.45 -26.82 -42.98
C GLN A 454 3.24 -27.96 -41.96
N ALA A 455 2.28 -27.82 -41.04
CA ALA A 455 1.87 -28.83 -40.08
C ALA A 455 0.33 -29.05 -40.04
N GLU A 456 -0.11 -30.16 -39.46
CA GLU A 456 -1.54 -30.40 -39.22
C GLU A 456 -2.13 -29.38 -38.23
N GLY A 457 -3.32 -28.87 -38.52
CA GLY A 457 -3.99 -27.83 -37.73
C GLY A 457 -3.62 -26.39 -38.10
N GLU A 458 -2.71 -26.17 -39.04
CA GLU A 458 -2.43 -24.84 -39.60
C GLU A 458 -3.39 -24.46 -40.74
N ILE A 459 -3.59 -23.16 -40.98
CA ILE A 459 -4.45 -22.64 -42.05
C ILE A 459 -3.70 -21.79 -43.09
N ALA A 460 -4.09 -21.95 -44.35
CA ALA A 460 -3.59 -21.12 -45.45
C ALA A 460 -4.14 -19.69 -45.37
N LEU A 461 -3.26 -18.70 -45.42
CA LEU A 461 -3.60 -17.27 -45.42
C LEU A 461 -3.25 -16.65 -46.77
N HIS A 462 -4.12 -15.80 -47.32
CA HIS A 462 -3.84 -15.03 -48.53
C HIS A 462 -3.72 -13.55 -48.19
N LYS A 463 -2.72 -12.86 -48.77
CA LYS A 463 -2.52 -11.43 -48.57
C LYS A 463 -3.82 -10.64 -48.85
N ASN A 464 -4.10 -9.69 -47.96
CA ASN A 464 -5.32 -8.88 -47.85
C ASN A 464 -6.58 -9.60 -47.30
N ASP A 465 -6.52 -10.88 -46.95
CA ASP A 465 -7.59 -11.54 -46.19
C ASP A 465 -7.80 -10.86 -44.82
N ARG A 466 -9.02 -10.95 -44.29
CA ARG A 466 -9.32 -10.64 -42.89
C ARG A 466 -9.27 -11.91 -42.06
N VAL A 467 -8.57 -11.88 -40.94
CA VAL A 467 -8.45 -12.99 -39.98
C VAL A 467 -8.97 -12.53 -38.63
N LYS A 468 -9.85 -13.32 -38.01
CA LYS A 468 -10.24 -13.12 -36.60
C LYS A 468 -9.34 -13.96 -35.73
N VAL A 469 -8.53 -13.34 -34.86
CA VAL A 469 -7.71 -14.08 -33.88
C VAL A 469 -8.63 -14.66 -32.81
N LEU A 470 -8.45 -15.93 -32.47
CA LEU A 470 -9.22 -16.66 -31.46
C LEU A 470 -8.37 -16.93 -30.21
N SER A 471 -7.13 -17.39 -30.37
CA SER A 471 -6.17 -17.57 -29.28
C SER A 471 -4.74 -17.21 -29.71
N VAL A 472 -3.83 -17.10 -28.74
CA VAL A 472 -2.42 -16.74 -28.96
C VAL A 472 -1.58 -17.87 -28.38
N GLY A 473 -0.89 -18.61 -29.25
CA GLY A 473 -0.05 -19.75 -28.87
C GLY A 473 1.38 -19.35 -28.54
N GLU A 474 2.13 -20.33 -28.04
CA GLU A 474 3.57 -20.20 -27.85
C GLU A 474 4.31 -20.23 -29.20
N GLY A 475 5.61 -19.90 -29.19
CA GLY A 475 6.46 -19.93 -30.40
C GLY A 475 6.17 -18.85 -31.46
N GLY A 476 5.10 -18.05 -31.31
CA GLY A 476 4.73 -16.99 -32.25
C GLY A 476 3.62 -17.35 -33.24
N PHE A 477 2.95 -18.49 -33.04
CA PHE A 477 1.76 -18.86 -33.81
C PHE A 477 0.49 -18.37 -33.10
N TRP A 478 -0.46 -17.83 -33.85
CA TRP A 478 -1.79 -17.45 -33.36
C TRP A 478 -2.83 -18.39 -33.97
N GLU A 479 -3.88 -18.68 -33.21
CA GLU A 479 -5.05 -19.39 -33.72
C GLU A 479 -6.06 -18.36 -34.22
N GLY A 480 -6.75 -18.65 -35.31
CA GLY A 480 -7.84 -17.80 -35.77
C GLY A 480 -8.68 -18.41 -36.86
N SER A 481 -9.68 -17.64 -37.29
CA SER A 481 -10.52 -18.01 -38.42
C SER A 481 -10.27 -17.13 -39.63
N ALA A 482 -10.07 -17.77 -40.78
CA ALA A 482 -9.92 -17.14 -42.09
C ALA A 482 -10.66 -17.98 -43.15
N ARG A 483 -11.43 -17.32 -44.03
CA ARG A 483 -12.19 -17.96 -45.13
C ARG A 483 -13.09 -19.16 -44.72
N GLY A 484 -13.54 -19.21 -43.46
CA GLY A 484 -14.37 -20.29 -42.92
C GLY A 484 -13.60 -21.44 -42.26
N ASN A 485 -12.28 -21.51 -42.45
CA ASN A 485 -11.42 -22.46 -41.74
C ASN A 485 -10.97 -21.87 -40.39
N VAL A 486 -10.57 -22.74 -39.46
CA VAL A 486 -10.01 -22.38 -38.15
C VAL A 486 -8.72 -23.16 -37.93
N GLY A 487 -7.69 -22.50 -37.39
CA GLY A 487 -6.42 -23.12 -37.04
C GLY A 487 -5.28 -22.13 -36.88
N TRP A 488 -4.06 -22.65 -36.87
CA TRP A 488 -2.84 -21.91 -36.53
C TRP A 488 -2.17 -21.22 -37.71
N PHE A 489 -1.53 -20.07 -37.46
CA PHE A 489 -0.72 -19.34 -38.44
C PHE A 489 0.34 -18.44 -37.77
N PRO A 490 1.44 -18.07 -38.45
CA PRO A 490 2.48 -17.19 -37.88
C PRO A 490 2.01 -15.74 -37.66
N ALA A 491 2.34 -15.18 -36.49
CA ALA A 491 1.98 -13.81 -36.10
C ALA A 491 2.50 -12.73 -37.06
N GLU A 492 3.67 -12.92 -37.67
CA GLU A 492 4.27 -11.96 -38.60
C GLU A 492 3.60 -11.90 -39.99
N CYS A 493 2.54 -12.69 -40.21
CA CYS A 493 1.72 -12.64 -41.41
C CYS A 493 0.57 -11.64 -41.32
N VAL A 494 0.23 -11.10 -40.14
CA VAL A 494 -0.94 -10.24 -39.91
C VAL A 494 -0.61 -8.90 -39.24
N GLU A 495 -1.36 -7.84 -39.54
CA GLU A 495 -1.30 -6.54 -38.87
C GLU A 495 -2.69 -5.95 -38.57
N GLU A 496 -2.78 -5.10 -37.54
CA GLU A 496 -4.05 -4.58 -37.00
C GLU A 496 -4.61 -3.42 -37.84
N ILE A 497 -5.94 -3.38 -38.04
CA ILE A 497 -6.59 -2.29 -38.77
C ILE A 497 -6.87 -1.13 -37.81
N PRO A 498 -6.29 0.07 -38.00
CA PRO A 498 -6.68 1.24 -37.22
C PRO A 498 -8.04 1.79 -37.69
N SER A 499 -9.03 1.81 -36.80
CA SER A 499 -10.34 2.42 -37.05
C SER A 499 -10.20 3.93 -37.30
N LYS A 500 -10.48 4.37 -38.54
CA LYS A 500 -10.59 5.79 -38.86
C LYS A 500 -11.93 6.34 -38.36
N ALA A 501 -11.89 7.36 -37.51
CA ALA A 501 -13.03 8.24 -37.28
C ALA A 501 -13.09 9.28 -38.42
N THR A 502 -14.30 9.57 -38.92
CA THR A 502 -14.54 10.55 -39.98
C THR A 502 -14.50 11.98 -39.43
N GLU A 503 -13.99 12.91 -40.23
CA GLU A 503 -13.98 14.35 -39.91
C GLU A 503 -15.39 14.95 -40.05
N ASP A 504 -15.81 15.81 -39.12
CA ASP A 504 -16.69 16.94 -39.45
C ASP A 504 -16.48 18.12 -38.47
N ARG A 505 -17.16 19.24 -38.73
CA ARG A 505 -16.61 20.60 -38.56
C ARG A 505 -17.14 21.43 -37.37
N THR A 506 -16.40 22.52 -37.17
CA THR A 506 -16.85 23.89 -36.87
C THR A 506 -16.64 24.42 -35.45
N CYS A 507 -16.00 25.60 -35.35
CA CYS A 507 -15.69 26.30 -34.12
C CYS A 507 -16.76 27.35 -33.76
N LYS A 508 -16.95 27.63 -32.46
CA LYS A 508 -17.46 28.94 -31.97
C LYS A 508 -16.64 29.42 -30.74
N SER A 509 -16.84 30.68 -30.39
CA SER A 509 -15.90 31.57 -29.68
C SER A 509 -15.89 31.46 -28.14
N PRO A 510 -14.82 31.92 -27.47
CA PRO A 510 -14.65 31.80 -26.02
C PRO A 510 -15.30 32.94 -25.21
N LEU A 511 -16.07 32.56 -24.19
CA LEU A 511 -16.39 33.32 -22.96
C LEU A 511 -16.89 32.30 -21.92
N GLU A 512 -17.17 32.72 -20.68
CA GLU A 512 -17.67 31.85 -19.58
C GLU A 512 -16.75 30.69 -19.11
N THR A 513 -15.42 30.87 -19.20
CA THR A 513 -14.44 29.88 -18.66
C THR A 513 -14.31 29.96 -17.13
N ASN A 514 -15.39 29.73 -16.38
CA ASN A 514 -15.36 29.70 -14.91
C ASN A 514 -16.28 28.66 -14.21
N ASP A 515 -17.24 28.00 -14.88
CA ASP A 515 -18.13 27.00 -14.24
C ASP A 515 -17.96 25.56 -14.80
N MET A 516 -16.77 25.24 -15.32
CA MET A 516 -16.40 23.88 -15.75
C MET A 516 -15.50 23.13 -14.74
N LEU A 517 -15.21 23.73 -13.58
CA LEU A 517 -14.40 23.12 -12.51
C LEU A 517 -15.24 22.36 -11.46
N THR A 518 -16.57 22.41 -11.53
CA THR A 518 -17.51 21.91 -10.51
C THR A 518 -18.11 20.53 -10.81
N LYS A 519 -17.89 19.97 -12.02
CA LYS A 519 -18.59 18.76 -12.52
C LYS A 519 -17.74 17.50 -12.67
N LEU A 520 -16.52 17.46 -12.13
CA LEU A 520 -15.65 16.26 -12.19
C LEU A 520 -15.96 15.17 -11.13
N PHE A 521 -16.94 15.38 -10.25
CA PHE A 521 -17.35 14.40 -9.24
C PHE A 521 -18.55 13.55 -9.70
N ARG A 522 -18.30 12.47 -10.47
CA ARG A 522 -19.10 11.23 -10.50
C ARG A 522 -18.48 10.14 -11.40
N HIS A 523 -17.52 9.41 -10.86
CA HIS A 523 -17.41 7.97 -11.14
C HIS A 523 -17.75 7.24 -9.83
N TYR A 524 -18.69 6.29 -9.92
CA TYR A 524 -19.19 5.57 -8.75
C TYR A 524 -18.23 4.47 -8.33
N THR A 525 -18.20 4.18 -7.03
CA THR A 525 -17.42 3.12 -6.42
C THR A 525 -17.96 1.73 -6.78
N VAL A 526 -17.47 1.16 -7.88
CA VAL A 526 -17.41 -0.30 -8.12
C VAL A 526 -16.03 -0.59 -8.70
N GLY A 527 -15.32 -1.59 -8.18
CA GLY A 527 -13.97 -1.92 -8.63
C GLY A 527 -13.96 -2.48 -10.06
N SER A 528 -12.93 -2.15 -10.85
CA SER A 528 -12.71 -2.79 -12.15
C SER A 528 -12.55 -4.30 -11.95
N TYR A 529 -13.36 -5.06 -12.68
CA TYR A 529 -13.39 -6.52 -12.64
C TYR A 529 -13.32 -7.12 -14.06
N ASP A 530 -12.64 -6.42 -14.98
CA ASP A 530 -12.38 -6.86 -16.36
C ASP A 530 -11.27 -7.94 -16.42
N SER A 531 -11.44 -9.01 -15.67
CA SER A 531 -10.69 -10.26 -15.78
C SER A 531 -11.53 -11.28 -16.55
N PHE A 532 -11.34 -11.35 -17.86
CA PHE A 532 -12.22 -12.08 -18.80
C PHE A 532 -12.31 -13.61 -18.59
N ASP A 533 -11.42 -14.20 -17.78
CA ASP A 533 -11.43 -15.63 -17.45
C ASP A 533 -12.38 -16.03 -16.31
N ALA A 534 -13.08 -15.08 -15.67
CA ALA A 534 -13.97 -15.33 -14.52
C ALA A 534 -15.33 -15.99 -14.89
N SER A 535 -15.35 -16.86 -15.90
CA SER A 535 -16.56 -17.43 -16.52
C SER A 535 -16.97 -18.82 -16.01
N SER A 536 -16.20 -19.44 -15.12
CA SER A 536 -16.41 -20.86 -14.70
C SER A 536 -16.98 -21.05 -13.28
N ASP A 537 -16.68 -20.15 -12.33
CA ASP A 537 -16.89 -20.43 -10.88
C ASP A 537 -18.09 -19.71 -10.24
N CYS A 538 -18.98 -19.10 -11.02
CA CYS A 538 -20.16 -18.38 -10.51
C CYS A 538 -21.40 -19.28 -10.48
N VAL A 539 -21.82 -19.70 -9.28
CA VAL A 539 -23.14 -20.32 -9.05
C VAL A 539 -24.19 -19.22 -8.99
N ILE A 540 -25.12 -19.27 -9.95
CA ILE A 540 -26.25 -18.35 -10.10
C ILE A 540 -27.51 -19.06 -9.62
N ASP A 541 -28.13 -18.53 -8.57
CA ASP A 541 -29.34 -19.10 -7.96
C ASP A 541 -30.48 -18.07 -8.05
N GLU A 542 -31.47 -18.36 -8.91
CA GLU A 542 -32.59 -17.45 -9.23
C GLU A 542 -33.86 -17.81 -8.44
N LYS A 543 -34.48 -16.79 -7.82
CA LYS A 543 -35.68 -16.94 -6.99
C LYS A 543 -36.73 -15.89 -7.33
N THR A 544 -37.95 -16.33 -7.65
CA THR A 544 -39.13 -15.46 -7.66
C THR A 544 -39.81 -15.53 -6.30
N VAL A 545 -40.05 -14.38 -5.67
CA VAL A 545 -40.72 -14.29 -4.36
C VAL A 545 -41.89 -13.32 -4.41
N VAL A 546 -42.90 -13.60 -3.58
CA VAL A 546 -44.10 -12.77 -3.42
C VAL A 546 -44.05 -12.14 -2.02
N LEU A 547 -43.95 -10.82 -1.96
CA LEU A 547 -43.95 -10.06 -0.72
C LEU A 547 -45.34 -9.44 -0.50
N GLN A 548 -45.88 -9.62 0.71
CA GLN A 548 -47.11 -8.96 1.15
C GLN A 548 -46.84 -8.22 2.46
N LYS A 549 -47.10 -6.91 2.48
CA LYS A 549 -46.93 -6.06 3.65
C LYS A 549 -48.28 -5.55 4.17
N LYS A 550 -48.32 -5.12 5.42
CA LYS A 550 -49.44 -4.30 5.94
C LYS A 550 -49.25 -2.83 5.55
N ASP A 551 -50.30 -2.04 5.64
CA ASP A 551 -50.29 -0.63 5.22
C ASP A 551 -49.17 0.19 5.88
N ASN A 552 -49.04 0.06 7.20
CA ASN A 552 -48.05 0.77 8.02
C ASN A 552 -46.65 0.11 8.08
N GLU A 553 -46.44 -1.02 7.40
CA GLU A 553 -45.17 -1.74 7.36
C GLU A 553 -44.48 -1.57 6.00
N GLY A 554 -43.15 -1.64 5.97
CA GLY A 554 -42.36 -1.74 4.74
C GLY A 554 -42.06 -3.19 4.37
N PHE A 555 -41.55 -3.45 3.16
CA PHE A 555 -41.15 -4.80 2.74
C PHE A 555 -39.88 -5.34 3.44
N GLY A 556 -39.16 -4.51 4.21
CA GLY A 556 -38.01 -4.93 5.02
C GLY A 556 -36.72 -5.13 4.23
N PHE A 557 -36.45 -4.26 3.25
CA PHE A 557 -35.20 -4.23 2.49
C PHE A 557 -34.84 -2.81 2.00
N VAL A 558 -33.55 -2.58 1.76
CA VAL A 558 -33.03 -1.34 1.14
C VAL A 558 -32.47 -1.68 -0.24
N LEU A 559 -32.94 -0.97 -1.27
CA LEU A 559 -32.47 -1.12 -2.65
C LEU A 559 -31.32 -0.14 -2.96
N ARG A 560 -30.28 -0.60 -3.63
CA ARG A 560 -29.22 0.22 -4.26
C ARG A 560 -29.16 -0.05 -5.76
N GLY A 561 -28.56 0.88 -6.48
CA GLY A 561 -28.21 0.68 -7.89
C GLY A 561 -27.98 1.97 -8.66
N ALA A 562 -27.88 1.83 -9.99
CA ALA A 562 -27.52 2.93 -10.89
C ALA A 562 -28.57 4.05 -10.92
N LYS A 563 -28.16 5.28 -10.61
CA LYS A 563 -29.01 6.49 -10.60
C LYS A 563 -28.98 7.21 -11.96
N ALA A 564 -29.63 6.62 -12.95
CA ALA A 564 -29.96 7.25 -14.23
C ALA A 564 -31.46 7.51 -14.34
N ASP A 565 -31.84 8.55 -15.09
CA ASP A 565 -33.25 8.89 -15.39
C ASP A 565 -33.75 8.23 -16.69
N THR A 566 -32.85 7.80 -17.58
CA THR A 566 -33.10 6.95 -18.76
C THR A 566 -32.58 5.52 -18.53
N PRO A 567 -33.09 4.51 -19.24
CA PRO A 567 -32.47 3.17 -19.27
C PRO A 567 -31.04 3.25 -19.80
N ILE A 568 -30.13 2.45 -19.22
CA ILE A 568 -28.72 2.40 -19.66
C ILE A 568 -28.59 1.26 -20.67
N GLU A 569 -28.80 1.55 -21.96
CA GLU A 569 -28.72 0.55 -23.04
C GLU A 569 -27.34 -0.09 -23.14
N GLU A 570 -26.28 0.67 -22.85
CA GLU A 570 -24.86 0.26 -22.82
C GLU A 570 -24.57 -0.81 -21.75
N PHE A 571 -25.44 -0.99 -20.74
CA PHE A 571 -25.20 -2.00 -19.70
C PHE A 571 -25.31 -3.41 -20.28
N THR A 572 -24.24 -4.19 -20.16
CA THR A 572 -24.20 -5.60 -20.56
C THR A 572 -24.10 -6.45 -19.28
N PRO A 573 -25.13 -7.25 -18.93
CA PRO A 573 -25.12 -8.03 -17.70
C PRO A 573 -24.07 -9.13 -17.76
N THR A 574 -23.45 -9.44 -16.61
CA THR A 574 -22.40 -10.47 -16.50
C THR A 574 -22.73 -11.48 -15.40
N PRO A 575 -22.16 -12.70 -15.41
CA PRO A 575 -22.36 -13.68 -14.34
C PRO A 575 -21.99 -13.17 -12.93
N ALA A 576 -21.05 -12.22 -12.84
CA ALA A 576 -20.63 -11.61 -11.58
C ALA A 576 -21.44 -10.35 -11.19
N PHE A 577 -22.15 -9.73 -12.15
CA PHE A 577 -22.94 -8.51 -11.97
C PHE A 577 -24.13 -8.53 -12.94
N PRO A 578 -25.24 -9.23 -12.62
CA PRO A 578 -26.30 -9.53 -13.57
C PRO A 578 -27.34 -8.40 -13.74
N ALA A 579 -27.40 -7.40 -12.86
CA ALA A 579 -28.34 -6.28 -12.97
C ALA A 579 -27.84 -4.98 -12.33
N LEU A 580 -28.42 -3.84 -12.74
CA LEU A 580 -28.08 -2.52 -12.23
C LEU A 580 -28.59 -2.21 -10.80
N GLN A 581 -29.47 -3.04 -10.24
CA GLN A 581 -30.06 -2.86 -8.91
C GLN A 581 -29.86 -4.11 -8.04
N TYR A 582 -29.61 -3.93 -6.74
CA TYR A 582 -29.39 -5.01 -5.78
C TYR A 582 -29.84 -4.62 -4.36
N LEU A 583 -30.03 -5.61 -3.49
CA LEU A 583 -30.41 -5.41 -2.09
C LEU A 583 -29.19 -5.06 -1.23
N GLU A 584 -29.12 -3.81 -0.74
CA GLU A 584 -28.06 -3.31 0.16
C GLU A 584 -28.20 -3.86 1.58
N SER A 585 -29.42 -3.98 2.07
CA SER A 585 -29.74 -4.65 3.32
C SER A 585 -31.11 -5.32 3.23
N VAL A 586 -31.28 -6.39 3.99
CA VAL A 586 -32.59 -7.04 4.22
C VAL A 586 -32.74 -7.19 5.73
N ASP A 587 -33.85 -6.72 6.29
CA ASP A 587 -34.05 -6.65 7.73
C ASP A 587 -34.32 -8.05 8.28
N GLU A 588 -33.52 -8.51 9.24
CA GLU A 588 -33.65 -9.86 9.82
C GLU A 588 -35.04 -10.05 10.45
N GLY A 589 -35.79 -11.04 9.96
CA GLY A 589 -37.18 -11.28 10.35
C GLY A 589 -38.23 -10.36 9.71
N GLY A 590 -37.83 -9.44 8.82
CA GLY A 590 -38.72 -8.64 7.96
C GLY A 590 -39.46 -9.48 6.91
N VAL A 591 -40.36 -8.84 6.14
CA VAL A 591 -41.17 -9.52 5.10
C VAL A 591 -40.27 -10.15 4.03
N ALA A 592 -39.32 -9.39 3.49
CA ALA A 592 -38.33 -9.88 2.52
C ALA A 592 -37.47 -11.02 3.06
N TRP A 593 -36.97 -10.92 4.30
CA TRP A 593 -36.17 -11.98 4.92
C TRP A 593 -36.93 -13.30 5.06
N LYS A 594 -38.20 -13.23 5.48
CA LYS A 594 -39.11 -14.38 5.60
C LYS A 594 -39.46 -15.00 4.25
N ALA A 595 -39.52 -14.20 3.19
CA ALA A 595 -39.71 -14.67 1.82
C ALA A 595 -38.42 -15.26 1.18
N GLY A 596 -37.28 -15.24 1.90
CA GLY A 596 -36.03 -15.86 1.47
C GLY A 596 -34.98 -14.91 0.88
N LEU A 597 -35.29 -13.62 0.72
CA LEU A 597 -34.36 -12.62 0.16
C LEU A 597 -33.19 -12.32 1.11
N ARG A 598 -32.03 -12.01 0.54
CA ARG A 598 -30.78 -11.74 1.27
C ARG A 598 -30.05 -10.50 0.73
N THR A 599 -29.18 -9.95 1.55
CA THR A 599 -28.27 -8.86 1.15
C THR A 599 -27.34 -9.35 0.04
N GLY A 600 -27.21 -8.56 -1.03
CA GLY A 600 -26.44 -8.90 -2.22
C GLY A 600 -27.24 -9.53 -3.37
N ASP A 601 -28.52 -9.87 -3.16
CA ASP A 601 -29.39 -10.34 -4.24
C ASP A 601 -29.63 -9.23 -5.29
N PHE A 602 -29.48 -9.57 -6.56
CA PHE A 602 -29.69 -8.66 -7.70
C PHE A 602 -31.15 -8.69 -8.17
N LEU A 603 -31.73 -7.54 -8.49
CA LEU A 603 -33.12 -7.42 -8.97
C LEU A 603 -33.19 -7.64 -10.50
N ILE A 604 -33.92 -8.67 -10.93
CA ILE A 604 -34.08 -9.03 -12.35
C ILE A 604 -35.45 -8.58 -12.87
N GLU A 605 -36.52 -8.85 -12.13
CA GLU A 605 -37.90 -8.45 -12.47
C GLU A 605 -38.63 -7.87 -11.25
N VAL A 606 -39.56 -6.94 -11.49
CA VAL A 606 -40.52 -6.40 -10.51
C VAL A 606 -41.90 -6.44 -11.13
N ASN A 607 -42.85 -7.14 -10.49
CA ASN A 607 -44.23 -7.31 -10.97
C ASN A 607 -44.32 -7.79 -12.44
N GLN A 608 -43.40 -8.67 -12.86
CA GLN A 608 -43.22 -9.21 -14.23
C GLN A 608 -42.54 -8.25 -15.24
N ASP A 609 -42.28 -6.99 -14.88
CA ASP A 609 -41.46 -6.08 -15.69
C ASP A 609 -39.96 -6.34 -15.47
N ASN A 610 -39.17 -6.43 -16.54
CA ASN A 610 -37.72 -6.59 -16.44
C ASN A 610 -37.04 -5.28 -16.00
N VAL A 611 -36.24 -5.35 -14.92
CA VAL A 611 -35.56 -4.19 -14.32
C VAL A 611 -34.03 -4.20 -14.48
N VAL A 612 -33.47 -5.18 -15.21
CA VAL A 612 -32.01 -5.41 -15.33
C VAL A 612 -31.24 -4.16 -15.76
N LYS A 613 -31.77 -3.42 -16.76
CA LYS A 613 -31.18 -2.18 -17.30
C LYS A 613 -31.85 -0.89 -16.78
N VAL A 614 -32.76 -1.00 -15.81
CA VAL A 614 -33.66 0.10 -15.40
C VAL A 614 -33.03 0.97 -14.31
N GLY A 615 -33.21 2.29 -14.44
CA GLY A 615 -32.68 3.28 -13.51
C GLY A 615 -33.36 3.23 -12.13
N HIS A 616 -32.57 3.42 -11.07
CA HIS A 616 -32.98 3.22 -9.68
C HIS A 616 -34.29 3.92 -9.29
N LYS A 617 -34.48 5.16 -9.76
CA LYS A 617 -35.68 5.98 -9.53
C LYS A 617 -36.94 5.37 -10.16
N GLN A 618 -36.82 4.73 -11.31
CA GLN A 618 -37.93 4.05 -11.99
C GLN A 618 -38.31 2.76 -11.23
N VAL A 619 -37.33 1.94 -10.85
CA VAL A 619 -37.55 0.71 -10.07
C VAL A 619 -38.18 1.01 -8.70
N VAL A 620 -37.70 2.03 -7.98
CA VAL A 620 -38.31 2.48 -6.72
C VAL A 620 -39.75 2.96 -6.91
N ASN A 621 -40.05 3.62 -8.04
CA ASN A 621 -41.43 3.99 -8.37
C ASN A 621 -42.30 2.74 -8.63
N MET A 622 -41.84 1.76 -9.42
CA MET A 622 -42.59 0.53 -9.70
C MET A 622 -42.94 -0.22 -8.40
N ILE A 623 -41.96 -0.38 -7.50
CA ILE A 623 -42.15 -1.00 -6.17
C ILE A 623 -43.20 -0.24 -5.34
N ARG A 624 -43.23 1.09 -5.41
CA ARG A 624 -44.22 1.93 -4.70
C ARG A 624 -45.62 1.86 -5.30
N HIS A 625 -45.76 1.73 -6.63
CA HIS A 625 -47.07 1.60 -7.28
C HIS A 625 -47.72 0.22 -7.05
N GLY A 626 -46.93 -0.83 -6.72
CA GLY A 626 -47.48 -2.12 -6.25
C GLY A 626 -48.18 -2.06 -4.89
N GLY A 627 -48.00 -0.99 -4.11
CA GLY A 627 -48.68 -0.78 -2.84
C GLY A 627 -48.30 -1.83 -1.79
N ASN A 628 -49.24 -2.71 -1.42
CA ASN A 628 -49.05 -3.73 -0.39
C ASN A 628 -48.62 -5.11 -0.92
N HIS A 629 -48.60 -5.31 -2.25
CA HIS A 629 -48.24 -6.58 -2.89
C HIS A 629 -47.12 -6.35 -3.90
N LEU A 630 -46.10 -7.19 -3.85
CA LEU A 630 -44.93 -7.06 -4.72
C LEU A 630 -44.37 -8.44 -5.09
N VAL A 631 -44.34 -8.75 -6.37
CA VAL A 631 -43.62 -9.91 -6.89
C VAL A 631 -42.26 -9.43 -7.37
N ILE A 632 -41.17 -10.05 -6.92
CA ILE A 632 -39.83 -9.76 -7.45
C ILE A 632 -39.09 -11.04 -7.80
N LYS A 633 -38.31 -10.99 -8.88
CA LYS A 633 -37.39 -12.05 -9.29
C LYS A 633 -35.98 -11.58 -9.04
N VAL A 634 -35.21 -12.36 -8.29
CA VAL A 634 -33.87 -12.01 -7.87
C VAL A 634 -32.86 -13.10 -8.20
N VAL A 635 -31.60 -12.70 -8.36
CA VAL A 635 -30.47 -13.61 -8.55
C VAL A 635 -29.46 -13.43 -7.42
N THR A 636 -29.19 -14.52 -6.70
CA THR A 636 -28.07 -14.61 -5.77
C THR A 636 -26.84 -15.08 -6.56
N VAL A 637 -25.75 -14.31 -6.56
CA VAL A 637 -24.47 -14.70 -7.18
C VAL A 637 -23.51 -15.21 -6.10
N SER A 638 -23.17 -16.49 -6.15
CA SER A 638 -22.19 -17.12 -5.25
C SER A 638 -20.95 -17.57 -6.05
N ARG A 639 -19.75 -17.45 -5.47
CA ARG A 639 -18.54 -18.04 -6.06
C ARG A 639 -18.29 -19.42 -5.46
N ASN A 640 -18.20 -20.44 -6.29
CA ASN A 640 -17.69 -21.74 -5.87
C ASN A 640 -16.19 -21.63 -5.55
N LEU A 641 -15.77 -22.28 -4.49
CA LEU A 641 -14.37 -22.54 -4.18
C LEU A 641 -14.19 -24.06 -4.17
N ASP A 642 -13.94 -24.63 -5.35
CA ASP A 642 -13.84 -26.07 -5.53
C ASP A 642 -12.65 -26.62 -4.72
N PRO A 643 -12.85 -27.58 -3.79
CA PRO A 643 -11.82 -27.92 -2.81
C PRO A 643 -10.60 -28.65 -3.39
N ASP A 644 -10.67 -29.16 -4.62
CA ASP A 644 -9.69 -30.12 -5.15
C ASP A 644 -8.47 -29.48 -5.87
N ASP A 645 -8.55 -28.24 -6.38
CA ASP A 645 -7.37 -27.56 -6.96
C ASP A 645 -6.29 -27.25 -5.88
N THR A 646 -6.68 -27.29 -4.60
CA THR A 646 -5.79 -27.30 -3.43
C THR A 646 -4.77 -28.46 -3.45
N ALA A 647 -4.99 -29.51 -4.25
CA ALA A 647 -4.11 -30.67 -4.34
C ALA A 647 -2.88 -30.45 -5.25
N ARG A 648 -3.04 -29.78 -6.41
CA ARG A 648 -2.06 -29.84 -7.51
C ARG A 648 -0.93 -28.81 -7.45
N LYS A 649 -1.07 -27.74 -6.66
CA LYS A 649 -0.02 -26.71 -6.44
C LYS A 649 0.67 -26.80 -5.07
N LYS A 650 0.95 -28.02 -4.56
CA LYS A 650 1.69 -28.25 -3.29
C LYS A 650 3.21 -28.02 -3.38
N GLY A 651 3.62 -26.89 -3.96
CA GLY A 651 4.98 -26.35 -3.86
C GLY A 651 5.23 -25.64 -2.52
N LYS A 652 5.29 -26.40 -1.41
CA LYS A 652 5.69 -25.97 -0.04
C LYS A 652 5.41 -24.49 0.35
N VAL A 653 4.16 -24.04 0.29
CA VAL A 653 3.72 -22.81 0.99
C VAL A 653 3.18 -23.18 2.37
N GLY A 654 3.80 -22.67 3.43
CA GLY A 654 3.33 -22.84 4.80
C GLY A 654 2.19 -21.87 5.12
N TYR A 655 1.10 -22.38 5.70
CA TYR A 655 0.00 -21.58 6.23
C TYR A 655 -0.08 -21.75 7.75
N ILE A 656 -0.20 -20.64 8.48
CA ILE A 656 -0.48 -20.70 9.92
C ILE A 656 -2.00 -20.59 10.08
N SER A 657 -2.61 -21.67 10.57
CA SER A 657 -3.98 -21.60 11.10
C SER A 657 -3.92 -21.05 12.52
N PHE A 658 -4.82 -20.14 12.85
CA PHE A 658 -5.14 -19.71 14.21
C PHE A 658 -6.58 -20.11 14.48
N SER A 659 -6.85 -20.80 15.58
CA SER A 659 -8.20 -21.01 16.09
C SER A 659 -8.29 -20.31 17.43
N CYS A 660 -9.29 -19.45 17.61
CA CYS A 660 -9.31 -18.45 18.67
C CYS A 660 -8.39 -17.24 18.40
N LEU A 661 -8.82 -16.43 17.42
CA LEU A 661 -8.79 -14.99 17.61
C LEU A 661 -9.88 -14.63 18.64
N ILE A 662 -9.51 -14.14 19.82
CA ILE A 662 -10.48 -13.59 20.79
C ILE A 662 -10.63 -12.10 20.50
N LEU A 663 -11.79 -11.69 19.99
CA LEU A 663 -12.14 -10.28 19.97
C LEU A 663 -12.49 -9.80 21.39
N HIS A 664 -11.78 -8.77 21.84
CA HIS A 664 -12.22 -7.93 22.95
C HIS A 664 -12.60 -6.56 22.36
N ALA A 665 -13.71 -6.52 21.63
CA ALA A 665 -14.30 -5.26 21.18
C ALA A 665 -14.74 -4.46 22.41
N VAL A 666 -14.23 -3.24 22.56
CA VAL A 666 -14.59 -2.31 23.64
C VAL A 666 -15.53 -1.25 23.09
N THR A 667 -16.84 -1.45 23.26
CA THR A 667 -17.85 -0.48 22.84
C THR A 667 -18.14 0.53 23.97
N TYR A 668 -17.52 1.70 23.90
CA TYR A 668 -17.84 2.82 24.80
C TYR A 668 -19.23 3.39 24.50
N SER A 669 -20.26 2.99 25.25
CA SER A 669 -21.61 3.59 25.20
C SER A 669 -21.57 5.07 25.57
#